data_AF-A0A2G8JIK4-F1
#
_entry.id   AF-A0A2G8JIK4-F1
#
_cell.length_a   1.000
_cell.length_b   1.000
_cell.length_c   1.000
_cell.angle_alpha   90.00
_cell.angle_beta   90.00
_cell.angle_gamma   90.00
#
_symmetry.space_group_name_H-M   'P 1'
#
loop_
_entity.id
_entity.type
_entity.pdbx_description
1 polymer ?
#
loop_
_entity_poly.entity_id
_entity_poly.type
_entity_poly.pdbx_seq_one_letter_code
_entity_poly.pdbx_strand_id
1 'polypeptide(L)'
;PQRLSTSAASELILSKEQLYEMFQNILGVKKFEHQLLFNACQLDNADEQASQIRRELDGRLQQAETLARTKRGPKFMVKEMEMMYVEELRSAVSLLMANLESLPVSKGNTDSKYSLQKLKRAQNTTMSMMEVTEDSEPTLSKSDVVLSFSLEVVVMEVQGLKFLAPNRIVYCTMEVEGGEKLQTDQAEASKPTRVLIRAHLHLARTLFLPVLPPEVGHPGDFTTTHPLPVVKVKLFTENTGVLSIDDTVLGKVLIKPTPNSPKTPDWHKMSTPKQCQDTIKIKLAIRMDKPQNMKHCGWMYCLGKTVWKKWKKRFFVLVQVSQYTFAMCSYRDKKADPNEMLQLDGYTVDYTDAVLELESQGGRFFFSAVKEGDSVVFACDEEVDRQLWVQAIYRATGQSHKPVPPTQLAGGKGSNAIISRLQGDADRARKHGMDEFIHSDPSGFDHSALFDILQELTLDHRLNDSYSCLGWFSPGQIFVMDEYCARYGVRGCHRHLSYLKDLLDRAERGTMIDPTLIHYSFAFCASHVHGNRPDGIGTVTMEEKDIFEEIKDRLRCLLEQQITRFRYSFPFGRPEGALKATLSLLERVLMKDIVTPVPPEEVRGVIRKCLEEAALVNYEQVSAYARIEETLNSDDSTPEKRLEDVIHLAELCIDVLQQNEEHHAEAFAWFSDLLVEHAEIFWSLFAVDMDAALQVQPPDTWDSFPLFLLLNDYLRSEPNLCGGPFHLKLQDTFAPQVIRYVDLMESSIAQSIHRGFEKEKWEPKGNGTDTSEDLFWKLEALQSFVRDLHWPQEEFAKHLDHRLKLMAADMIESCVNRTMTAFEAFTKKGRNNSDYRVATEISVMMNVVNDAKDKSLKLCPPAVDQDQHQYHTTINHVISENLQQMIQCMVQKVTLVLANVLSKLSRYDEGSFFAPILSFTKPGMETADDYCDFIRDNLDCIRERLHDEEFVLNLFEEWYTSNMNLLCDWLSDRLELQLHVYQLNSLLRIKSKMYKDFELHGVNHSGLNSKTFENVSQRLQVEKATASVMHGDEVMSQSSLSDEDDE
;
A
#
# COMPACT_ATOMS: atom_id res chain seq x y z
N PRO A 1 0.47 -3.29 -9.40
CA PRO A 1 1.30 -3.06 -10.62
C PRO A 1 1.29 -1.56 -11.01
N GLN A 2 2.19 -0.78 -10.40
CA GLN A 2 2.42 0.62 -10.76
C GLN A 2 3.57 0.72 -11.77
N ARG A 3 3.47 1.72 -12.65
CA ARG A 3 4.38 1.99 -13.77
C ARG A 3 5.83 2.10 -13.28
N LEU A 4 6.69 1.19 -13.74
CA LEU A 4 8.15 1.32 -13.67
C LEU A 4 8.57 2.65 -14.35
N SER A 5 9.30 3.48 -13.61
CA SER A 5 9.94 4.68 -14.14
C SER A 5 11.02 4.29 -15.15
N THR A 6 11.24 5.13 -16.15
CA THR A 6 12.17 4.91 -17.28
C THR A 6 13.64 4.71 -16.88
N SER A 7 14.02 5.00 -15.63
CA SER A 7 15.36 4.71 -15.10
C SER A 7 15.50 3.26 -14.59
N ALA A 8 14.42 2.66 -14.04
CA ALA A 8 14.41 1.24 -13.65
C ALA A 8 14.46 0.31 -14.88
N ALA A 9 14.06 0.81 -16.05
CA ALA A 9 14.25 0.12 -17.32
C ALA A 9 15.73 0.03 -17.75
N SER A 10 16.62 0.88 -17.21
CA SER A 10 18.05 0.89 -17.53
C SER A 10 18.83 -0.22 -16.84
N GLU A 11 18.35 -0.76 -15.70
CA GLU A 11 18.99 -1.89 -15.00
C GLU A 11 18.65 -3.25 -15.63
N LEU A 12 17.63 -3.31 -16.48
CA LEU A 12 17.18 -4.55 -17.14
C LEU A 12 18.11 -5.01 -18.27
N ILE A 13 19.02 -4.14 -18.76
CA ILE A 13 19.95 -4.46 -19.84
C ILE A 13 21.30 -3.79 -19.54
N LEU A 14 21.93 -4.15 -18.43
CA LEU A 14 23.33 -3.78 -18.21
C LEU A 14 24.21 -4.55 -19.20
N SER A 15 25.12 -3.85 -19.87
CA SER A 15 26.14 -4.49 -20.69
C SER A 15 27.10 -5.30 -19.81
N LYS A 16 27.84 -6.25 -20.39
CA LYS A 16 28.84 -7.02 -19.66
C LYS A 16 29.86 -6.10 -18.97
N GLU A 17 30.28 -5.04 -19.64
CA GLU A 17 31.24 -4.06 -19.11
C GLU A 17 30.68 -3.28 -17.90
N GLN A 18 29.39 -2.92 -17.94
CA GLN A 18 28.72 -2.25 -16.82
C GLN A 18 28.57 -3.16 -15.60
N LEU A 19 28.29 -4.45 -15.81
CA LEU A 19 28.27 -5.44 -14.72
C LEU A 19 29.66 -5.64 -14.11
N TYR A 20 30.70 -5.71 -14.94
CA TYR A 20 32.09 -5.80 -14.46
C TYR A 20 32.47 -4.59 -13.60
N GLU A 21 32.15 -3.37 -14.04
CA GLU A 21 32.43 -2.15 -13.29
C GLU A 21 31.65 -2.09 -11.97
N MET A 22 30.38 -2.50 -11.97
CA MET A 22 29.54 -2.57 -10.77
C MET A 22 30.14 -3.52 -9.72
N PHE A 23 30.47 -4.76 -10.10
CA PHE A 23 31.02 -5.74 -9.14
C PHE A 23 32.47 -5.41 -8.73
N GLN A 24 33.26 -4.74 -9.58
CA GLN A 24 34.55 -4.19 -9.17
C GLN A 24 34.39 -3.16 -8.05
N ASN A 25 33.38 -2.28 -8.15
CA ASN A 25 33.09 -1.30 -7.11
C ASN A 25 32.57 -1.96 -5.83
N ILE A 26 31.64 -2.91 -5.93
CA ILE A 26 31.08 -3.65 -4.78
C ILE A 26 32.19 -4.38 -4.01
N LEU A 27 33.09 -5.06 -4.72
CA LEU A 27 34.19 -5.83 -4.12
C LEU A 27 35.41 -4.97 -3.75
N GLY A 28 35.42 -3.68 -4.08
CA GLY A 28 36.57 -2.79 -3.86
C GLY A 28 37.82 -3.16 -4.67
N VAL A 29 37.67 -3.90 -5.77
CA VAL A 29 38.79 -4.36 -6.60
C VAL A 29 39.16 -3.29 -7.63
N LYS A 30 40.43 -2.86 -7.63
CA LYS A 30 40.90 -1.85 -8.59
C LYS A 30 40.89 -2.42 -10.00
N LYS A 31 40.36 -1.65 -10.96
CA LYS A 31 40.32 -2.01 -12.38
C LYS A 31 41.67 -2.47 -12.95
N PHE A 32 42.78 -1.85 -12.52
CA PHE A 32 44.12 -2.24 -12.93
C PHE A 32 44.52 -3.65 -12.42
N GLU A 33 44.20 -3.97 -11.17
CA GLU A 33 44.53 -5.26 -10.54
C GLU A 33 43.74 -6.40 -11.20
N HIS A 34 42.44 -6.18 -11.44
CA HIS A 34 41.61 -7.11 -12.20
C HIS A 34 42.13 -7.33 -13.62
N GLN A 35 42.47 -6.25 -14.36
CA GLN A 35 42.98 -6.38 -15.74
C GLN A 35 44.31 -7.13 -15.79
N LEU A 36 45.17 -6.94 -14.80
CA LEU A 36 46.45 -7.61 -14.69
C LEU A 36 46.27 -9.12 -14.49
N LEU A 37 45.35 -9.53 -13.61
CA LEU A 37 44.98 -10.94 -13.40
C LEU A 37 44.28 -11.53 -14.64
N PHE A 38 43.33 -10.80 -15.24
CA PHE A 38 42.62 -11.22 -16.44
C PHE A 38 43.56 -11.54 -17.60
N ASN A 39 44.57 -10.70 -17.81
CA ASN A 39 45.60 -10.90 -18.81
C ASN A 39 46.60 -12.02 -18.42
N ALA A 40 46.99 -12.10 -17.15
CA ALA A 40 47.90 -13.14 -16.66
C ALA A 40 47.31 -14.55 -16.81
N CYS A 41 46.01 -14.70 -16.57
CA CYS A 41 45.26 -15.94 -16.74
C CYS A 41 44.86 -16.22 -18.21
N GLN A 42 45.22 -15.35 -19.16
CA GLN A 42 44.87 -15.45 -20.60
C GLN A 42 43.36 -15.61 -20.84
N LEU A 43 42.55 -14.98 -19.99
CA LEU A 43 41.10 -15.00 -20.12
C LEU A 43 40.62 -14.11 -21.27
N ASP A 44 41.51 -13.42 -21.98
CA ASP A 44 41.19 -12.78 -23.27
C ASP A 44 40.96 -13.80 -24.39
N ASN A 45 41.49 -15.01 -24.24
CA ASN A 45 41.31 -16.11 -25.20
C ASN A 45 40.11 -16.98 -24.80
N ALA A 46 39.07 -17.00 -25.65
CA ALA A 46 37.88 -17.82 -25.46
C ALA A 46 38.18 -19.32 -25.29
N ASP A 47 39.23 -19.83 -25.95
CA ASP A 47 39.64 -21.23 -25.84
C ASP A 47 40.23 -21.57 -24.46
N GLU A 48 40.90 -20.60 -23.83
CA GLU A 48 41.46 -20.75 -22.48
C GLU A 48 40.38 -20.60 -21.41
N GLN A 49 39.42 -19.68 -21.60
CA GLN A 49 38.24 -19.60 -20.74
C GLN A 49 37.47 -20.92 -20.71
N ALA A 50 37.22 -21.50 -21.89
CA ALA A 50 36.54 -22.79 -22.00
C ALA A 50 37.35 -23.93 -21.37
N SER A 51 38.69 -23.94 -21.54
CA SER A 51 39.55 -24.95 -20.90
C SER A 51 39.60 -24.82 -19.38
N GLN A 52 39.52 -23.61 -18.84
CA GLN A 52 39.49 -23.37 -17.41
C GLN A 52 38.16 -23.80 -16.79
N ILE A 53 37.03 -23.53 -17.46
CA ILE A 53 35.72 -24.03 -17.02
C ILE A 53 35.72 -25.56 -17.00
N ARG A 54 36.29 -26.23 -18.01
CA ARG A 54 36.41 -27.70 -18.02
C ARG A 54 37.19 -28.24 -16.82
N ARG A 55 38.35 -27.65 -16.51
CA ARG A 55 39.17 -28.02 -15.34
C ARG A 55 38.40 -27.88 -14.03
N GLU A 56 37.65 -26.80 -13.90
CA GLU A 56 36.87 -26.51 -12.69
C GLU A 56 35.74 -27.51 -12.50
N LEU A 57 35.02 -27.89 -13.56
CA LEU A 57 33.96 -28.90 -13.50
C LEU A 57 34.51 -30.29 -13.19
N ASP A 58 35.64 -30.67 -13.80
CA ASP A 58 36.31 -31.93 -13.50
C ASP A 58 36.79 -31.98 -12.04
N GLY A 59 37.37 -30.88 -11.53
CA GLY A 59 37.73 -30.73 -10.12
C GLY A 59 36.53 -30.94 -9.19
N ARG A 60 35.36 -30.39 -9.53
CA ARG A 60 34.12 -30.58 -8.76
C ARG A 60 33.59 -32.02 -8.82
N LEU A 61 33.68 -32.70 -9.97
CA LEU A 61 33.33 -34.13 -10.07
C LEU A 61 34.24 -34.98 -9.18
N GLN A 62 35.55 -34.72 -9.20
CA GLN A 62 36.53 -35.41 -8.35
C GLN A 62 36.26 -35.17 -6.85
N GLN A 63 35.83 -33.96 -6.47
CA GLN A 63 35.41 -33.66 -5.10
C GLN A 63 34.15 -34.44 -4.71
N ALA A 64 33.14 -34.48 -5.57
CA ALA A 64 31.92 -35.26 -5.34
C ALA A 64 32.23 -36.77 -5.20
N GLU A 65 33.15 -37.30 -5.99
CA GLU A 65 33.63 -38.68 -5.86
C GLU A 65 34.42 -38.93 -4.56
N THR A 66 35.25 -37.97 -4.16
CA THR A 66 36.00 -38.04 -2.90
C THR A 66 35.07 -38.03 -1.71
N LEU A 67 34.02 -37.20 -1.73
CA LEU A 67 32.95 -37.18 -0.73
C LEU A 67 32.21 -38.52 -0.67
N ALA A 68 31.87 -39.09 -1.83
CA ALA A 68 31.24 -40.41 -1.93
C ALA A 68 32.10 -41.54 -1.32
N ARG A 69 33.42 -41.49 -1.52
CA ARG A 69 34.37 -42.50 -1.03
C ARG A 69 34.71 -42.35 0.44
N THR A 70 34.91 -41.12 0.91
CA THR A 70 35.40 -40.85 2.28
C THR A 70 34.29 -40.75 3.32
N LYS A 71 33.02 -40.52 2.91
CA LYS A 71 31.88 -40.25 3.79
C LYS A 71 32.14 -39.14 4.82
N ARG A 72 33.10 -38.25 4.56
CA ARG A 72 33.40 -37.05 5.35
C ARG A 72 32.71 -35.86 4.70
N GLY A 73 31.38 -35.83 4.77
CA GLY A 73 30.56 -34.73 4.27
C GLY A 73 29.82 -34.00 5.41
N PRO A 74 29.05 -32.94 5.09
CA PRO A 74 28.19 -32.27 6.06
C PRO A 74 27.17 -33.24 6.67
N LYS A 75 26.71 -32.96 7.90
CA LYS A 75 25.71 -33.79 8.58
C LYS A 75 24.31 -33.46 8.06
N PHE A 76 23.53 -34.49 7.74
CA PHE A 76 22.16 -34.35 7.24
C PHE A 76 21.13 -34.82 8.28
N MET A 77 19.87 -34.39 8.12
CA MET A 77 18.77 -34.80 9.00
C MET A 77 18.51 -36.31 8.96
N VAL A 78 18.69 -36.92 7.80
CA VAL A 78 18.40 -38.32 7.53
C VAL A 78 19.59 -38.92 6.79
N LYS A 79 20.03 -40.13 7.16
CA LYS A 79 21.28 -40.72 6.67
C LYS A 79 21.24 -41.01 5.16
N GLU A 80 20.06 -41.32 4.65
CA GLU A 80 19.78 -41.54 3.23
C GLU A 80 20.05 -40.28 2.38
N MET A 81 20.02 -39.08 2.97
CA MET A 81 20.31 -37.81 2.29
C MET A 81 21.79 -37.64 1.93
N GLU A 82 22.71 -38.34 2.60
CA GLU A 82 24.14 -38.27 2.27
C GLU A 82 24.43 -38.76 0.84
N MET A 83 23.75 -39.83 0.41
CA MET A 83 23.90 -40.36 -0.95
C MET A 83 23.17 -39.49 -1.98
N MET A 84 21.97 -39.02 -1.63
CA MET A 84 21.22 -38.09 -2.47
C MET A 84 21.96 -36.77 -2.70
N TYR A 85 22.77 -36.31 -1.74
CA TYR A 85 23.56 -35.08 -1.86
C TYR A 85 24.69 -35.24 -2.89
N VAL A 86 25.35 -36.40 -2.91
CA VAL A 86 26.36 -36.72 -3.92
C VAL A 86 25.74 -36.78 -5.32
N GLU A 87 24.54 -37.36 -5.43
CA GLU A 87 23.79 -37.39 -6.69
C GLU A 87 23.34 -36.00 -7.15
N GLU A 88 22.91 -35.14 -6.22
CA GLU A 88 22.56 -33.74 -6.46
C GLU A 88 23.78 -32.96 -7.00
N LEU A 89 24.94 -33.10 -6.37
CA LEU A 89 26.19 -32.47 -6.84
C LEU A 89 26.59 -32.93 -8.24
N ARG A 90 26.50 -34.24 -8.51
CA ARG A 90 26.78 -34.81 -9.85
C ARG A 90 25.80 -34.29 -10.89
N SER A 91 24.50 -34.29 -10.58
CA SER A 91 23.46 -33.79 -11.47
C SER A 91 23.63 -32.30 -11.77
N ALA A 92 23.99 -31.48 -10.78
CA ALA A 92 24.26 -30.06 -10.97
C ALA A 92 25.44 -29.81 -11.91
N VAL A 93 26.53 -30.57 -11.76
CA VAL A 93 27.69 -30.47 -12.67
C VAL A 93 27.32 -30.94 -14.08
N SER A 94 26.61 -32.07 -14.20
CA SER A 94 26.14 -32.59 -15.49
C SER A 94 25.19 -31.62 -16.22
N LEU A 95 24.29 -30.94 -15.50
CA LEU A 95 23.42 -29.93 -16.06
C LEU A 95 24.22 -28.72 -16.58
N LEU A 96 25.24 -28.29 -15.84
CA LEU A 96 26.12 -27.20 -16.26
C LEU A 96 26.93 -27.58 -17.51
N MET A 97 27.43 -28.82 -17.58
CA MET A 97 28.08 -29.36 -18.78
C MET A 97 27.12 -29.35 -19.98
N ALA A 98 25.90 -29.88 -19.83
CA ALA A 98 24.90 -29.91 -20.89
C ALA A 98 24.48 -28.50 -21.38
N ASN A 99 24.32 -27.55 -20.46
CA ASN A 99 24.01 -26.15 -20.79
C ASN A 99 25.14 -25.52 -21.63
N LEU A 100 26.39 -25.78 -21.26
CA LEU A 100 27.55 -25.27 -21.99
C LEU A 100 27.74 -25.97 -23.35
N GLU A 101 27.40 -27.26 -23.46
CA GLU A 101 27.40 -28.01 -24.73
C GLU A 101 26.35 -27.51 -25.73
N SER A 102 25.22 -27.01 -25.23
CA SER A 102 24.14 -26.46 -26.07
C SER A 102 24.51 -25.16 -26.80
N LEU A 103 25.64 -24.53 -26.46
CA LEU A 103 26.11 -23.29 -27.07
C LEU A 103 26.89 -23.56 -28.38
N PRO A 104 26.47 -22.99 -29.53
CA PRO A 104 27.11 -23.26 -30.81
C PRO A 104 28.56 -22.74 -30.86
N VAL A 105 29.48 -23.58 -31.35
CA VAL A 105 30.93 -23.30 -31.47
C VAL A 105 31.22 -22.09 -32.39
N SER A 106 30.30 -21.73 -33.30
CA SER A 106 30.50 -20.77 -34.40
C SER A 106 30.16 -19.30 -34.09
N LYS A 107 29.77 -18.95 -32.85
CA LYS A 107 29.39 -17.56 -32.47
C LYS A 107 30.38 -16.90 -31.51
N GLY A 108 31.64 -17.30 -31.60
CA GLY A 108 32.73 -16.74 -30.81
C GLY A 108 33.49 -15.62 -31.51
N ASN A 109 32.81 -14.59 -32.03
CA ASN A 109 33.38 -13.22 -32.13
C ASN A 109 32.36 -12.25 -32.70
N THR A 110 32.17 -11.14 -31.97
CA THR A 110 31.63 -9.85 -32.45
C THR A 110 30.30 -9.91 -33.20
N ASP A 111 29.20 -10.13 -32.46
CA ASP A 111 27.95 -9.38 -32.70
C ASP A 111 27.09 -9.43 -31.42
N SER A 112 27.25 -8.41 -30.60
CA SER A 112 26.43 -8.13 -29.42
C SER A 112 25.03 -7.67 -29.84
N LYS A 113 24.20 -8.60 -30.29
CA LYS A 113 22.73 -8.48 -30.29
C LYS A 113 22.11 -9.79 -29.81
N TYR A 114 22.29 -10.07 -28.51
CA TYR A 114 21.33 -10.91 -27.80
C TYR A 114 20.09 -10.06 -27.55
N SER A 115 19.05 -10.26 -28.35
CA SER A 115 17.71 -9.96 -27.88
C SER A 115 17.36 -10.98 -26.80
N LEU A 116 16.95 -10.47 -25.65
CA LEU A 116 16.25 -11.21 -24.60
C LEU A 116 14.96 -11.83 -25.17
N GLN A 117 15.07 -12.96 -25.86
CA GLN A 117 13.94 -13.80 -26.23
C GLN A 117 14.35 -15.27 -26.16
N LYS A 118 14.41 -15.80 -24.94
CA LYS A 118 13.70 -17.03 -24.48
C LYS A 118 14.33 -17.56 -23.19
N LEU A 119 13.95 -16.94 -22.07
CA LEU A 119 13.98 -17.55 -20.73
C LEU A 119 12.52 -17.75 -20.26
N LYS A 120 11.69 -18.32 -21.14
CA LYS A 120 10.29 -18.69 -20.89
C LYS A 120 9.94 -20.10 -21.38
N ARG A 121 10.91 -21.02 -21.35
CA ARG A 121 10.67 -22.42 -21.73
C ARG A 121 11.37 -23.44 -20.84
N ALA A 122 11.59 -23.11 -19.57
CA ALA A 122 12.08 -24.05 -18.55
C ALA A 122 10.98 -24.55 -17.59
N GLN A 123 9.70 -24.17 -17.81
CA GLN A 123 8.58 -24.57 -16.92
C GLN A 123 7.49 -25.42 -17.59
N ASN A 124 7.67 -25.89 -18.83
CA ASN A 124 6.69 -26.78 -19.47
C ASN A 124 7.39 -27.77 -20.42
N THR A 125 7.99 -28.83 -19.87
CA THR A 125 8.19 -30.10 -20.58
C THR A 125 8.21 -31.26 -19.58
N THR A 126 7.10 -31.44 -18.85
CA THR A 126 6.66 -32.79 -18.49
C THR A 126 6.12 -33.44 -19.76
N MET A 127 6.98 -34.16 -20.50
CA MET A 127 6.59 -35.22 -21.43
C MET A 127 7.85 -35.87 -22.01
N SER A 128 7.90 -37.20 -21.88
CA SER A 128 8.90 -38.13 -22.42
C SER A 128 10.18 -38.30 -21.60
N MET A 129 10.00 -38.81 -20.38
CA MET A 129 10.92 -39.75 -19.77
C MET A 129 10.93 -41.01 -20.64
N MET A 130 11.76 -41.01 -21.69
CA MET A 130 12.09 -42.20 -22.47
C MET A 130 13.44 -42.68 -21.93
N GLU A 131 13.38 -43.86 -21.31
CA GLU A 131 14.49 -44.75 -20.94
C GLU A 131 15.89 -44.19 -21.24
N VAL A 132 16.53 -43.64 -20.21
CA VAL A 132 17.99 -43.57 -20.16
C VAL A 132 18.45 -45.02 -20.03
N THR A 133 18.64 -45.69 -21.16
CA THR A 133 19.46 -46.89 -21.21
C THR A 133 20.88 -46.47 -20.85
N GLU A 134 21.36 -46.99 -19.72
CA GLU A 134 22.76 -47.06 -19.34
C GLU A 134 23.64 -47.51 -20.53
N ASP A 135 24.86 -46.97 -20.58
CA ASP A 135 26.02 -47.49 -21.33
C ASP A 135 26.06 -47.36 -22.87
N SER A 136 25.88 -46.17 -23.41
CA SER A 136 26.56 -45.85 -24.68
C SER A 136 27.16 -44.44 -24.67
N GLU A 137 28.49 -44.37 -24.53
CA GLU A 137 29.25 -43.15 -24.83
C GLU A 137 28.85 -42.67 -26.25
N PRO A 138 28.52 -41.38 -26.44
CA PRO A 138 28.17 -40.86 -27.75
C PRO A 138 29.39 -40.93 -28.67
N THR A 139 29.47 -41.97 -29.50
CA THR A 139 30.55 -42.11 -30.46
C THR A 139 30.38 -41.08 -31.59
N LEU A 140 31.32 -40.15 -31.71
CA LEU A 140 31.35 -39.12 -32.75
C LEU A 140 31.21 -39.71 -34.17
N SER A 141 30.33 -39.13 -34.97
CA SER A 141 30.14 -39.51 -36.37
C SER A 141 31.07 -38.71 -37.30
N LYS A 142 31.35 -39.23 -38.49
CA LYS A 142 32.22 -38.54 -39.46
C LYS A 142 31.63 -37.23 -39.99
N SER A 143 30.30 -37.06 -39.93
CA SER A 143 29.60 -35.83 -40.29
C SER A 143 29.81 -34.69 -39.30
N ASP A 144 30.15 -34.99 -38.04
CA ASP A 144 30.30 -33.99 -36.98
C ASP A 144 31.63 -33.22 -37.08
N VAL A 145 32.52 -33.65 -37.98
CA VAL A 145 33.88 -33.11 -38.17
C VAL A 145 34.06 -32.49 -39.57
N VAL A 146 32.96 -32.17 -40.27
CA VAL A 146 33.04 -31.50 -41.57
C VAL A 146 33.45 -30.04 -41.38
N LEU A 147 34.52 -29.63 -42.07
CA LEU A 147 35.06 -28.27 -42.03
C LEU A 147 34.68 -27.55 -43.31
N SER A 148 34.42 -26.24 -43.23
CA SER A 148 34.17 -25.38 -44.39
C SER A 148 35.25 -24.31 -44.46
N PHE A 149 35.94 -24.21 -45.59
CA PHE A 149 37.04 -23.29 -45.81
C PHE A 149 36.67 -22.27 -46.87
N SER A 150 37.00 -21.01 -46.62
CA SER A 150 36.99 -19.95 -47.62
C SER A 150 38.40 -19.82 -48.21
N LEU A 151 38.50 -19.88 -49.53
CA LEU A 151 39.74 -19.83 -50.27
C LEU A 151 39.70 -18.67 -51.27
N GLU A 152 40.60 -17.72 -51.11
CA GLU A 152 40.80 -16.58 -52.01
C GLU A 152 42.02 -16.86 -52.90
N VAL A 153 41.83 -16.84 -54.22
CA VAL A 153 42.94 -16.99 -55.19
C VAL A 153 43.01 -15.75 -56.07
N VAL A 154 44.17 -15.07 -56.02
CA VAL A 154 44.44 -13.86 -56.80
C VAL A 154 45.62 -14.10 -57.74
N VAL A 155 45.36 -13.94 -59.04
CA VAL A 155 46.40 -13.98 -60.08
C VAL A 155 47.00 -12.58 -60.24
N MET A 156 48.30 -12.44 -60.03
CA MET A 156 48.97 -11.13 -60.11
C MET A 156 49.68 -10.91 -61.45
N GLU A 157 50.63 -11.77 -61.79
CA GLU A 157 51.53 -11.57 -62.94
C GLU A 157 51.91 -12.88 -63.62
N VAL A 158 52.14 -12.85 -64.94
CA VAL A 158 52.64 -14.00 -65.71
C VAL A 158 53.94 -13.61 -66.45
N GLN A 159 54.95 -14.48 -66.37
CA GLN A 159 56.25 -14.34 -67.01
C GLN A 159 56.53 -15.50 -67.98
N GLY A 160 57.29 -15.24 -69.05
CA GLY A 160 57.74 -16.27 -70.00
C GLY A 160 56.88 -16.42 -71.26
N LEU A 161 56.10 -15.40 -71.64
CA LEU A 161 55.20 -15.42 -72.81
C LEU A 161 55.84 -14.89 -74.11
N LYS A 162 57.16 -15.04 -74.28
CA LYS A 162 57.92 -14.44 -75.41
C LYS A 162 57.53 -14.97 -76.80
N PHE A 163 56.95 -16.16 -76.86
CA PHE A 163 56.53 -16.83 -78.10
C PHE A 163 55.17 -16.35 -78.64
N LEU A 164 54.42 -15.54 -77.89
CA LEU A 164 53.10 -15.03 -78.32
C LEU A 164 53.22 -13.66 -78.98
N ALA A 165 52.42 -13.44 -80.03
CA ALA A 165 52.32 -12.14 -80.69
C ALA A 165 51.69 -11.09 -79.75
N PRO A 166 52.13 -9.82 -79.79
CA PRO A 166 51.77 -8.81 -78.80
C PRO A 166 50.29 -8.41 -78.74
N ASN A 167 49.47 -8.85 -79.71
CA ASN A 167 48.03 -8.58 -79.81
C ASN A 167 47.16 -9.79 -79.45
N ARG A 168 47.73 -10.86 -78.89
CA ARG A 168 46.97 -12.04 -78.45
C ARG A 168 46.37 -11.80 -77.06
N ILE A 169 45.10 -12.15 -76.89
CA ILE A 169 44.43 -12.14 -75.60
C ILE A 169 44.79 -13.41 -74.83
N VAL A 170 45.14 -13.24 -73.55
CA VAL A 170 45.38 -14.29 -72.57
C VAL A 170 44.46 -14.12 -71.36
N TYR A 171 44.00 -15.23 -70.81
CA TYR A 171 43.22 -15.25 -69.58
C TYR A 171 43.52 -16.51 -68.77
N CYS A 172 43.25 -16.47 -67.46
CA CYS A 172 43.44 -17.61 -66.58
C CYS A 172 42.09 -18.18 -66.15
N THR A 173 42.01 -19.48 -66.01
CA THR A 173 40.89 -20.13 -65.30
C THR A 173 41.40 -20.83 -64.07
N MET A 174 40.67 -20.69 -62.97
CA MET A 174 40.95 -21.24 -61.67
C MET A 174 39.83 -22.23 -61.33
N GLU A 175 40.21 -23.43 -60.92
CA GLU A 175 39.30 -24.50 -60.58
C GLU A 175 39.76 -25.09 -59.24
N VAL A 176 38.91 -25.03 -58.22
CA VAL A 176 39.10 -25.74 -56.96
C VAL A 176 38.38 -27.07 -57.06
N GLU A 177 39.05 -28.16 -56.67
CA GLU A 177 38.49 -29.51 -56.76
C GLU A 177 37.15 -29.60 -55.98
N GLY A 178 36.05 -29.84 -56.70
CA GLY A 178 34.68 -29.89 -56.16
C GLY A 178 33.88 -28.57 -56.24
N GLY A 179 34.47 -27.47 -56.72
CA GLY A 179 33.84 -26.14 -56.83
C GLY A 179 33.65 -25.64 -58.27
N GLU A 180 33.06 -24.46 -58.42
CA GLU A 180 32.85 -23.81 -59.72
C GLU A 180 34.16 -23.35 -60.36
N LYS A 181 34.18 -23.25 -61.69
CA LYS A 181 35.35 -22.79 -62.45
C LYS A 181 35.25 -21.27 -62.64
N LEU A 182 36.17 -20.52 -62.04
CA LEU A 182 36.23 -19.07 -62.19
C LEU A 182 37.25 -18.66 -63.25
N GLN A 183 36.92 -17.64 -64.04
CA GLN A 183 37.77 -17.11 -65.10
C GLN A 183 38.16 -15.66 -64.78
N THR A 184 39.43 -15.32 -64.98
CA THR A 184 39.93 -13.95 -64.86
C THR A 184 39.61 -13.15 -66.12
N ASP A 185 39.61 -11.82 -66.02
CA ASP A 185 39.48 -10.93 -67.17
C ASP A 185 40.53 -11.21 -68.26
N GLN A 186 40.13 -10.91 -69.50
CA GLN A 186 40.97 -11.03 -70.69
C GLN A 186 42.02 -9.91 -70.72
N ALA A 187 43.29 -10.25 -70.98
CA ALA A 187 44.38 -9.28 -71.08
C ALA A 187 45.23 -9.48 -72.34
N GLU A 188 45.63 -8.38 -72.99
CA GLU A 188 46.51 -8.41 -74.15
C GLU A 188 47.97 -8.66 -73.78
N ALA A 189 48.65 -9.54 -74.52
CA ALA A 189 50.04 -9.91 -74.29
C ALA A 189 51.05 -8.81 -74.72
N SER A 190 51.06 -7.63 -74.08
CA SER A 190 51.96 -6.53 -74.50
C SER A 190 53.37 -6.54 -73.84
N LYS A 191 54.42 -6.33 -74.67
CA LYS A 191 55.90 -6.26 -74.43
C LYS A 191 56.63 -7.55 -73.93
N PRO A 192 57.83 -7.88 -74.46
CA PRO A 192 58.36 -9.26 -74.51
C PRO A 192 59.11 -9.73 -73.23
N THR A 193 58.72 -9.30 -72.04
CA THR A 193 59.38 -9.79 -70.80
C THR A 193 58.43 -10.05 -69.62
N ARG A 194 57.28 -9.36 -69.51
CA ARG A 194 56.29 -9.54 -68.44
C ARG A 194 54.91 -9.12 -68.95
N VAL A 195 53.89 -9.96 -68.75
CA VAL A 195 52.48 -9.56 -68.99
C VAL A 195 51.85 -9.32 -67.63
N LEU A 196 51.45 -8.06 -67.40
CA LEU A 196 50.72 -7.63 -66.22
C LEU A 196 49.23 -7.71 -66.55
N ILE A 197 48.50 -8.69 -66.01
CA ILE A 197 47.04 -8.74 -66.10
C ILE A 197 46.51 -7.75 -65.05
N ARG A 198 46.50 -6.45 -65.38
CA ARG A 198 46.01 -5.39 -64.48
C ARG A 198 45.02 -4.52 -65.25
N ALA A 199 43.74 -4.60 -64.89
CA ALA A 199 42.68 -3.77 -65.46
C ALA A 199 42.99 -2.28 -65.23
N HIS A 200 43.02 -1.49 -66.31
CA HIS A 200 43.19 -0.05 -66.27
C HIS A 200 41.80 0.63 -66.36
N LEU A 201 41.32 1.22 -65.27
CA LEU A 201 40.33 2.29 -65.30
C LEU A 201 40.97 3.56 -64.73
N HIS A 202 40.97 4.64 -65.51
CA HIS A 202 41.54 5.93 -65.15
C HIS A 202 40.42 6.98 -65.18
N LEU A 203 40.11 7.59 -64.03
CA LEU A 203 40.07 9.07 -63.86
C LEU A 203 39.57 9.49 -62.46
N ALA A 204 40.36 10.37 -61.85
CA ALA A 204 40.04 11.34 -60.79
C ALA A 204 39.82 10.87 -59.33
N ARG A 205 40.87 10.97 -58.50
CA ARG A 205 40.94 12.01 -57.45
C ARG A 205 42.30 12.05 -56.76
N THR A 206 42.81 13.27 -56.68
CA THR A 206 44.12 13.69 -56.19
C THR A 206 44.11 13.88 -54.67
N LEU A 207 45.24 13.50 -54.03
CA LEU A 207 45.89 14.10 -52.85
C LEU A 207 45.37 13.84 -51.41
N PHE A 208 46.25 13.17 -50.64
CA PHE A 208 46.62 13.29 -49.21
C PHE A 208 46.44 12.05 -48.29
N LEU A 209 47.59 11.68 -47.71
CA LEU A 209 47.91 10.75 -46.59
C LEU A 209 48.03 9.22 -46.84
N PRO A 210 49.00 8.56 -46.14
CA PRO A 210 49.55 7.26 -46.48
C PRO A 210 48.89 6.11 -45.70
N VAL A 211 49.09 4.88 -46.19
CA VAL A 211 48.78 3.58 -45.55
C VAL A 211 47.32 3.10 -45.71
N LEU A 212 47.02 2.46 -46.84
CA LEU A 212 45.99 1.42 -46.99
C LEU A 212 46.48 0.39 -48.04
N PRO A 213 46.27 -0.93 -47.83
CA PRO A 213 46.68 -1.97 -48.77
C PRO A 213 45.86 -1.90 -50.07
N PRO A 214 46.39 -2.38 -51.21
CA PRO A 214 45.73 -2.24 -52.50
C PRO A 214 44.50 -3.16 -52.58
N GLU A 215 43.30 -2.58 -52.67
CA GLU A 215 42.05 -3.30 -52.85
C GLU A 215 41.83 -3.76 -54.31
N VAL A 216 41.86 -5.09 -54.47
CA VAL A 216 40.88 -5.95 -55.15
C VAL A 216 40.44 -5.61 -56.58
N GLY A 217 41.11 -6.23 -57.57
CA GLY A 217 40.40 -6.82 -58.72
C GLY A 217 39.68 -8.09 -58.24
N HIS A 218 38.53 -8.45 -58.83
CA HIS A 218 37.66 -9.53 -58.32
C HIS A 218 38.46 -10.80 -57.92
N PRO A 219 38.48 -11.17 -56.62
CA PRO A 219 39.13 -12.38 -56.17
C PRO A 219 38.26 -13.57 -56.56
N GLY A 220 38.90 -14.70 -56.89
CA GLY A 220 38.17 -15.95 -56.95
C GLY A 220 37.93 -16.44 -55.52
N ASP A 221 36.76 -16.14 -54.96
CA ASP A 221 36.33 -16.63 -53.65
C ASP A 221 35.68 -18.01 -53.82
N PHE A 222 36.37 -19.04 -53.34
CA PHE A 222 35.89 -20.41 -53.36
C PHE A 222 35.52 -20.86 -51.94
N THR A 223 34.46 -21.66 -51.82
CA THR A 223 34.18 -22.41 -50.60
C THR A 223 34.48 -23.89 -50.85
N THR A 224 35.21 -24.52 -49.94
CA THR A 224 35.56 -25.95 -50.05
C THR A 224 35.42 -26.63 -48.71
N THR A 225 34.96 -27.89 -48.71
CA THR A 225 34.90 -28.72 -47.51
C THR A 225 36.14 -29.59 -47.34
N HIS A 226 37.12 -29.47 -48.24
CA HIS A 226 38.35 -30.24 -48.22
C HIS A 226 39.45 -29.51 -47.44
N PRO A 227 40.01 -30.10 -46.35
CA PRO A 227 41.11 -29.47 -45.59
C PRO A 227 42.43 -29.37 -46.37
N LEU A 228 42.61 -30.23 -47.38
CA LEU A 228 43.74 -30.21 -48.32
C LEU A 228 43.20 -30.10 -49.75
N PRO A 229 42.71 -28.91 -50.17
CA PRO A 229 42.19 -28.72 -51.51
C PRO A 229 43.32 -28.65 -52.53
N VAL A 230 43.01 -28.95 -53.79
CA VAL A 230 43.92 -28.74 -54.92
C VAL A 230 43.36 -27.65 -55.81
N VAL A 231 44.09 -26.55 -55.92
CA VAL A 231 43.78 -25.43 -56.81
C VAL A 231 44.49 -25.66 -58.14
N LYS A 232 43.73 -25.64 -59.23
CA LYS A 232 44.24 -25.85 -60.57
C LYS A 232 44.05 -24.58 -61.37
N VAL A 233 45.17 -23.92 -61.68
CA VAL A 233 45.19 -22.71 -62.51
C VAL A 233 45.71 -23.07 -63.89
N LYS A 234 44.93 -22.74 -64.92
CA LYS A 234 45.29 -22.92 -66.33
C LYS A 234 45.34 -21.57 -67.02
N LEU A 235 46.37 -21.34 -67.81
CA LEU A 235 46.52 -20.17 -68.66
C LEU A 235 46.11 -20.52 -70.09
N PHE A 236 45.24 -19.72 -70.69
CA PHE A 236 44.75 -19.87 -72.05
C PHE A 236 45.15 -18.68 -72.92
N THR A 237 45.23 -18.91 -74.23
CA THR A 237 45.22 -17.84 -75.23
C THR A 237 44.10 -18.09 -76.24
N GLU A 238 43.42 -17.01 -76.60
CA GLU A 238 42.28 -17.02 -77.49
C GLU A 238 42.68 -17.31 -78.94
N ASN A 239 41.90 -18.14 -79.63
CA ASN A 239 42.05 -18.39 -81.05
C ASN A 239 41.08 -17.53 -81.87
N THR A 240 41.61 -16.64 -82.71
CA THR A 240 40.82 -15.73 -83.56
C THR A 240 40.29 -16.37 -84.84
N GLY A 241 40.22 -17.71 -84.93
CA GLY A 241 39.78 -18.44 -86.11
C GLY A 241 38.29 -18.79 -86.04
N VAL A 242 37.52 -18.44 -87.08
CA VAL A 242 36.04 -18.61 -87.17
C VAL A 242 35.55 -20.07 -87.02
N LEU A 243 36.46 -21.06 -86.92
CA LEU A 243 36.14 -22.50 -86.80
C LEU A 243 36.86 -23.23 -85.64
N SER A 244 37.54 -22.53 -84.72
CA SER A 244 38.14 -23.18 -83.54
C SER A 244 37.18 -23.15 -82.35
N ILE A 245 36.77 -24.31 -81.86
CA ILE A 245 35.80 -24.46 -80.76
C ILE A 245 36.46 -24.39 -79.37
N ASP A 246 37.79 -24.57 -79.27
CA ASP A 246 38.52 -24.55 -78.00
C ASP A 246 39.78 -23.64 -78.02
N ASP A 247 39.96 -22.86 -76.95
CA ASP A 247 41.16 -22.04 -76.71
C ASP A 247 42.38 -22.88 -76.35
N THR A 248 43.57 -22.42 -76.76
CA THR A 248 44.82 -23.17 -76.53
C THR A 248 45.37 -22.96 -75.12
N VAL A 249 45.60 -24.07 -74.40
CA VAL A 249 46.22 -24.04 -73.06
C VAL A 249 47.73 -23.83 -73.17
N LEU A 250 48.23 -22.75 -72.58
CA LEU A 250 49.65 -22.39 -72.57
C LEU A 250 50.41 -23.04 -71.41
N GLY A 251 49.76 -23.19 -70.25
CA GLY A 251 50.39 -23.75 -69.06
C GLY A 251 49.39 -24.10 -67.98
N LYS A 252 49.74 -25.09 -67.14
CA LYS A 252 48.93 -25.53 -66.00
C LYS A 252 49.80 -25.57 -64.74
N VAL A 253 49.26 -25.08 -63.63
CA VAL A 253 49.85 -25.23 -62.29
C VAL A 253 48.84 -25.86 -61.34
N LEU A 254 49.33 -26.74 -60.45
CA LEU A 254 48.57 -27.37 -59.38
C LEU A 254 49.17 -26.92 -58.06
N ILE A 255 48.35 -26.34 -57.19
CA ILE A 255 48.77 -25.78 -55.91
C ILE A 255 47.94 -26.42 -54.81
N LYS A 256 48.60 -26.76 -53.71
CA LYS A 256 47.98 -27.34 -52.51
C LYS A 256 48.09 -26.33 -51.37
N PRO A 257 47.15 -25.38 -51.26
CA PRO A 257 47.16 -24.42 -50.16
C PRO A 257 46.83 -25.10 -48.84
N THR A 258 47.42 -24.60 -47.76
CA THR A 258 47.06 -24.99 -46.39
C THR A 258 46.77 -23.72 -45.58
N PRO A 259 45.97 -23.77 -44.50
CA PRO A 259 45.67 -22.59 -43.67
C PRO A 259 46.91 -21.93 -43.04
N ASN A 260 48.03 -22.65 -42.95
CA ASN A 260 49.31 -22.15 -42.43
C ASN A 260 50.27 -21.65 -43.54
N SER A 261 49.86 -21.67 -44.81
CA SER A 261 50.69 -21.18 -45.93
C SER A 261 50.92 -19.67 -45.84
N PRO A 262 52.11 -19.17 -46.24
CA PRO A 262 52.41 -17.75 -46.15
C PRO A 262 51.44 -16.93 -47.02
N LYS A 263 50.89 -15.84 -46.45
CA LYS A 263 49.94 -14.94 -47.13
C LYS A 263 50.60 -14.04 -48.19
N THR A 264 51.90 -14.21 -48.45
CA THR A 264 52.67 -13.43 -49.42
C THR A 264 52.58 -14.02 -50.82
N PRO A 265 52.53 -13.20 -51.88
CA PRO A 265 52.38 -13.70 -53.24
C PRO A 265 53.69 -14.32 -53.78
N ASP A 266 53.63 -15.59 -54.15
CA ASP A 266 54.79 -16.38 -54.58
C ASP A 266 54.78 -16.75 -56.07
N TRP A 267 55.97 -16.99 -56.63
CA TRP A 267 56.15 -17.37 -58.04
C TRP A 267 56.09 -18.89 -58.21
N HIS A 268 55.11 -19.38 -58.98
CA HIS A 268 54.95 -20.78 -59.30
C HIS A 268 55.33 -21.06 -60.77
N LYS A 269 56.09 -22.13 -61.00
CA LYS A 269 56.46 -22.60 -62.36
C LYS A 269 55.29 -23.41 -62.96
N MET A 270 54.84 -23.06 -64.16
CA MET A 270 53.75 -23.77 -64.84
C MET A 270 54.30 -24.94 -65.67
N SER A 271 53.53 -26.03 -65.75
CA SER A 271 53.79 -27.15 -66.66
C SER A 271 53.26 -26.81 -68.06
N THR A 272 54.14 -26.77 -69.06
CA THR A 272 53.80 -26.43 -70.45
C THR A 272 53.56 -27.70 -71.30
N PRO A 273 52.71 -27.65 -72.35
CA PRO A 273 52.55 -28.74 -73.32
C PRO A 273 53.81 -28.92 -74.20
N LYS A 274 54.01 -30.12 -74.78
CA LYS A 274 55.20 -30.52 -75.57
C LYS A 274 55.58 -29.60 -76.76
N GLN A 275 54.75 -28.63 -77.13
CA GLN A 275 54.96 -27.68 -78.23
C GLN A 275 55.61 -26.34 -77.80
N CYS A 276 55.88 -26.11 -76.51
CA CYS A 276 56.44 -24.84 -76.01
C CYS A 276 57.74 -25.08 -75.22
N GLN A 277 58.87 -24.52 -75.68
CA GLN A 277 60.20 -24.69 -75.05
C GLN A 277 60.50 -23.67 -73.93
N ASP A 278 59.69 -22.62 -73.77
CA ASP A 278 59.90 -21.56 -72.77
C ASP A 278 59.34 -21.91 -71.38
N THR A 279 60.02 -21.44 -70.32
CA THR A 279 59.62 -21.70 -68.93
C THR A 279 58.65 -20.63 -68.43
N ILE A 280 57.36 -20.92 -68.42
CA ILE A 280 56.31 -20.00 -67.93
C ILE A 280 56.25 -20.01 -66.39
N LYS A 281 56.20 -18.81 -65.78
CA LYS A 281 56.00 -18.63 -64.33
C LYS A 281 54.80 -17.72 -64.07
N ILE A 282 54.03 -18.03 -63.05
CA ILE A 282 52.85 -17.26 -62.62
C ILE A 282 52.99 -16.86 -61.16
N LYS A 283 52.68 -15.61 -60.83
CA LYS A 283 52.67 -15.07 -59.47
C LYS A 283 51.24 -15.11 -58.93
N LEU A 284 51.04 -15.86 -57.83
CA LEU A 284 49.73 -16.09 -57.23
C LEU A 284 49.77 -15.70 -55.76
N ALA A 285 48.72 -15.04 -55.28
CA ALA A 285 48.43 -14.94 -53.85
C ALA A 285 47.28 -15.89 -53.54
N ILE A 286 47.48 -16.83 -52.62
CA ILE A 286 46.44 -17.77 -52.19
C ILE A 286 46.26 -17.62 -50.69
N ARG A 287 45.04 -17.32 -50.27
CA ARG A 287 44.68 -17.23 -48.86
C ARG A 287 43.61 -18.28 -48.58
N MET A 288 43.86 -19.10 -47.57
CA MET A 288 42.89 -20.07 -47.06
C MET A 288 42.56 -19.68 -45.63
N ASP A 289 41.30 -19.31 -45.39
CA ASP A 289 40.87 -18.91 -44.06
C ASP A 289 40.64 -20.15 -43.20
N LYS A 290 41.19 -20.08 -41.99
CA LYS A 290 41.05 -21.12 -40.98
C LYS A 290 39.65 -21.03 -40.35
N PRO A 291 38.82 -22.07 -40.42
CA PRO A 291 37.49 -22.05 -39.83
C PRO A 291 37.57 -22.09 -38.30
N GLN A 292 36.57 -21.51 -37.61
CA GLN A 292 36.58 -21.34 -36.16
C GLN A 292 36.63 -22.66 -35.38
N ASN A 293 36.04 -23.72 -35.93
CA ASN A 293 36.07 -25.07 -35.36
C ASN A 293 37.40 -25.80 -35.60
N MET A 294 38.27 -25.32 -36.49
CA MET A 294 39.64 -25.82 -36.62
C MET A 294 40.53 -25.11 -35.59
N LYS A 295 41.03 -25.82 -34.57
CA LYS A 295 41.92 -25.22 -33.56
C LYS A 295 43.38 -25.19 -33.98
N HIS A 296 43.85 -26.25 -34.62
CA HIS A 296 45.22 -26.30 -35.14
C HIS A 296 45.34 -27.33 -36.27
N CYS A 297 46.28 -27.15 -37.19
CA CYS A 297 46.50 -28.07 -38.30
C CYS A 297 47.98 -28.11 -38.71
N GLY A 298 48.43 -29.22 -39.29
CA GLY A 298 49.84 -29.40 -39.63
C GLY A 298 50.23 -30.85 -39.92
N TRP A 299 51.46 -31.04 -40.41
CA TRP A 299 52.01 -32.36 -40.68
C TRP A 299 52.77 -32.90 -39.47
N MET A 300 52.41 -34.10 -39.02
CA MET A 300 53.09 -34.76 -37.90
C MET A 300 53.26 -36.26 -38.16
N TYR A 301 54.27 -36.83 -37.52
CA TYR A 301 54.39 -38.28 -37.34
C TYR A 301 53.57 -38.70 -36.12
N CYS A 302 52.95 -39.87 -36.19
CA CYS A 302 52.10 -40.40 -35.13
C CYS A 302 52.15 -41.92 -35.09
N LEU A 303 52.18 -42.49 -33.88
CA LEU A 303 51.99 -43.91 -33.59
C LEU A 303 51.10 -44.04 -32.35
N GLY A 304 49.97 -44.72 -32.50
CA GLY A 304 49.06 -45.05 -31.39
C GLY A 304 48.75 -46.54 -31.31
N LYS A 305 48.24 -46.99 -30.15
CA LYS A 305 47.85 -48.40 -29.93
C LYS A 305 46.50 -48.72 -30.57
N THR A 306 45.50 -47.85 -30.39
CA THR A 306 44.14 -48.02 -30.92
C THR A 306 44.00 -47.50 -32.37
N VAL A 307 44.37 -46.23 -32.58
CA VAL A 307 44.32 -45.50 -33.84
C VAL A 307 45.74 -45.17 -34.32
N TRP A 308 45.96 -45.11 -35.63
CA TRP A 308 47.29 -44.82 -36.22
C TRP A 308 48.40 -45.83 -35.86
N LYS A 309 48.13 -47.14 -36.05
CA LYS A 309 49.04 -48.27 -35.76
C LYS A 309 50.38 -48.31 -36.54
N LYS A 310 50.68 -47.31 -37.37
CA LYS A 310 51.90 -47.25 -38.19
C LYS A 310 52.51 -45.85 -38.13
N TRP A 311 53.80 -45.77 -37.80
CA TRP A 311 54.59 -44.53 -37.84
C TRP A 311 54.64 -43.99 -39.27
N LYS A 312 53.84 -42.97 -39.53
CA LYS A 312 53.74 -42.32 -40.85
C LYS A 312 53.44 -40.84 -40.66
N LYS A 313 54.06 -40.01 -41.51
CA LYS A 313 53.74 -38.58 -41.62
C LYS A 313 52.34 -38.42 -42.23
N ARG A 314 51.44 -37.73 -41.53
CA ARG A 314 50.05 -37.47 -41.95
C ARG A 314 49.71 -36.02 -41.66
N PHE A 315 48.69 -35.50 -42.35
CA PHE A 315 48.16 -34.18 -42.06
C PHE A 315 47.08 -34.30 -40.99
N PHE A 316 47.31 -33.67 -39.85
CA PHE A 316 46.43 -33.68 -38.71
C PHE A 316 45.72 -32.34 -38.58
N VAL A 317 44.47 -32.40 -38.14
CA VAL A 317 43.65 -31.26 -37.78
C VAL A 317 43.01 -31.53 -36.43
N LEU A 318 43.18 -30.61 -35.50
CA LEU A 318 42.46 -30.57 -34.24
C LEU A 318 41.14 -29.83 -34.47
N VAL A 319 40.03 -30.55 -34.36
CA VAL A 319 38.68 -30.04 -34.60
C VAL A 319 37.92 -29.97 -33.29
N GLN A 320 37.31 -28.82 -33.03
CA GLN A 320 36.34 -28.64 -31.96
C GLN A 320 34.96 -29.02 -32.50
N VAL A 321 34.39 -30.10 -31.98
CA VAL A 321 33.05 -30.60 -32.38
C VAL A 321 31.96 -29.97 -31.51
N SER A 322 32.20 -29.89 -30.20
CA SER A 322 31.35 -29.20 -29.23
C SER A 322 32.20 -28.35 -28.28
N GLN A 323 31.59 -27.68 -27.29
CA GLN A 323 32.36 -26.95 -26.27
C GLN A 323 33.22 -27.89 -25.39
N TYR A 324 32.86 -29.18 -25.31
CA TYR A 324 33.55 -30.16 -24.47
C TYR A 324 34.30 -31.22 -25.28
N THR A 325 33.92 -31.43 -26.53
CA THR A 325 34.42 -32.55 -27.33
C THR A 325 35.37 -32.06 -28.41
N PHE A 326 36.60 -32.58 -28.35
CA PHE A 326 37.64 -32.32 -29.34
C PHE A 326 38.04 -33.62 -30.03
N ALA A 327 38.22 -33.53 -31.35
CA ALA A 327 38.67 -34.66 -32.16
C ALA A 327 39.98 -34.30 -32.86
N MET A 328 40.97 -35.18 -32.72
CA MET A 328 42.17 -35.19 -33.54
C MET A 328 41.88 -36.01 -34.81
N CYS A 329 41.94 -35.37 -35.96
CA CYS A 329 41.52 -35.97 -37.22
C CYS A 329 42.66 -35.98 -38.24
N SER A 330 42.85 -37.13 -38.91
CA SER A 330 43.84 -37.28 -39.98
C SER A 330 43.18 -37.21 -41.35
N TYR A 331 43.69 -36.34 -42.23
CA TYR A 331 43.13 -36.13 -43.56
C TYR A 331 44.09 -36.61 -44.66
N ARG A 332 43.52 -37.01 -45.79
CA ARG A 332 44.25 -37.31 -47.03
C ARG A 332 43.93 -36.26 -48.07
N ASP A 333 44.85 -36.08 -49.01
CA ASP A 333 44.61 -35.27 -50.21
C ASP A 333 43.28 -35.67 -50.86
N LYS A 334 42.49 -34.67 -51.28
CA LYS A 334 41.26 -34.84 -52.08
C LYS A 334 40.08 -35.55 -51.38
N LYS A 335 40.05 -35.58 -50.05
CA LYS A 335 38.91 -36.11 -49.28
C LYS A 335 38.41 -35.08 -48.27
N ALA A 336 37.09 -34.95 -48.15
CA ALA A 336 36.44 -34.12 -47.14
C ALA A 336 36.34 -34.84 -45.79
N ASP A 337 36.13 -36.15 -45.81
CA ASP A 337 36.00 -36.94 -44.57
C ASP A 337 37.36 -37.30 -43.95
N PRO A 338 37.46 -37.31 -42.61
CA PRO A 338 38.65 -37.78 -41.92
C PRO A 338 38.88 -39.27 -42.20
N ASN A 339 40.13 -39.64 -42.45
CA ASN A 339 40.54 -41.03 -42.70
C ASN A 339 40.48 -41.85 -41.41
N GLU A 340 41.04 -41.31 -40.34
CA GLU A 340 41.01 -41.84 -38.97
C GLU A 340 40.86 -40.63 -38.03
N MET A 341 40.11 -40.79 -36.95
CA MET A 341 39.85 -39.77 -35.94
C MET A 341 39.98 -40.36 -34.54
N LEU A 342 40.41 -39.53 -33.59
CA LEU A 342 40.53 -39.86 -32.17
C LEU A 342 39.87 -38.74 -31.35
N GLN A 343 38.90 -39.10 -30.51
CA GLN A 343 38.32 -38.20 -29.52
C GLN A 343 39.31 -38.01 -28.37
N LEU A 344 39.58 -36.76 -28.00
CA LEU A 344 40.61 -36.39 -27.01
C LEU A 344 40.10 -36.40 -25.56
N ASP A 345 38.85 -36.83 -25.34
CA ASP A 345 38.24 -36.83 -24.01
C ASP A 345 38.96 -37.82 -23.09
N GLY A 346 39.47 -37.30 -21.96
CA GLY A 346 40.26 -38.06 -20.98
C GLY A 346 41.72 -38.29 -21.39
N TYR A 347 42.23 -37.68 -22.46
CA TYR A 347 43.65 -37.71 -22.80
C TYR A 347 44.42 -36.60 -22.08
N THR A 348 45.66 -36.87 -21.71
CA THR A 348 46.62 -35.89 -21.21
C THR A 348 47.81 -35.81 -22.16
N VAL A 349 48.28 -34.61 -22.46
CA VAL A 349 49.46 -34.34 -23.29
C VAL A 349 50.66 -33.97 -22.42
N ASP A 350 51.82 -34.53 -22.74
CA ASP A 350 53.09 -34.14 -22.14
C ASP A 350 54.24 -34.19 -23.16
N TYR A 351 55.32 -33.48 -22.85
CA TYR A 351 56.56 -33.57 -23.60
C TYR A 351 57.24 -34.91 -23.33
N THR A 352 57.73 -35.56 -24.38
CA THR A 352 58.42 -36.85 -24.28
C THR A 352 59.83 -36.73 -24.82
N ASP A 353 60.77 -37.45 -24.22
CA ASP A 353 62.13 -37.56 -24.73
C ASP A 353 62.16 -38.25 -26.11
N ALA A 354 63.24 -37.99 -26.86
CA ALA A 354 63.40 -38.55 -28.20
C ALA A 354 63.47 -40.09 -28.14
N VAL A 355 62.56 -40.75 -28.86
CA VAL A 355 62.56 -42.22 -28.99
C VAL A 355 63.50 -42.60 -30.14
N LEU A 356 64.72 -43.03 -29.80
CA LEU A 356 65.83 -43.32 -30.72
C LEU A 356 65.47 -44.24 -31.91
N GLU A 357 64.53 -45.19 -31.73
CA GLU A 357 64.07 -46.11 -32.79
C GLU A 357 63.12 -45.47 -33.82
N LEU A 358 62.43 -44.39 -33.43
CA LEU A 358 61.47 -43.66 -34.27
C LEU A 358 62.10 -42.44 -34.93
N GLU A 359 63.12 -41.85 -34.31
CA GLU A 359 63.88 -40.72 -34.84
C GLU A 359 64.59 -41.07 -36.16
N SER A 360 65.09 -42.30 -36.30
CA SER A 360 65.69 -42.81 -37.54
C SER A 360 64.69 -42.94 -38.70
N GLN A 361 63.37 -42.90 -38.42
CA GLN A 361 62.28 -43.00 -39.38
C GLN A 361 61.58 -41.65 -39.66
N GLY A 362 62.04 -40.58 -38.99
CA GLY A 362 61.56 -39.19 -39.17
C GLY A 362 60.86 -38.62 -37.92
N GLY A 363 60.94 -37.28 -37.77
CA GLY A 363 60.50 -36.54 -36.58
C GLY A 363 61.64 -36.29 -35.59
N ARG A 364 61.83 -35.04 -35.15
CA ARG A 364 62.92 -34.63 -34.24
C ARG A 364 62.45 -34.30 -32.83
N PHE A 365 61.23 -33.79 -32.71
CA PHE A 365 60.68 -33.29 -31.45
C PHE A 365 59.42 -34.08 -31.09
N PHE A 366 59.47 -34.84 -29.99
CA PHE A 366 58.43 -35.78 -29.59
C PHE A 366 57.52 -35.21 -28.47
N PHE A 367 56.27 -35.64 -28.47
CA PHE A 367 55.30 -35.43 -27.39
C PHE A 367 54.26 -36.57 -27.40
N SER A 368 53.63 -36.86 -26.27
CA SER A 368 52.68 -37.97 -26.15
C SER A 368 51.33 -37.53 -25.60
N ALA A 369 50.26 -38.12 -26.10
CA ALA A 369 48.92 -38.07 -25.51
C ALA A 369 48.57 -39.43 -24.89
N VAL A 370 48.18 -39.45 -23.61
CA VAL A 370 47.95 -40.67 -22.83
C VAL A 370 46.57 -40.65 -22.17
N LYS A 371 45.84 -41.77 -22.25
CA LYS A 371 44.58 -42.07 -21.55
C LYS A 371 44.71 -43.45 -20.91
N GLU A 372 43.95 -43.77 -19.86
CA GLU A 372 44.01 -45.09 -19.21
C GLU A 372 43.91 -46.23 -20.23
N GLY A 373 44.99 -47.00 -20.39
CA GLY A 373 45.09 -48.12 -21.35
C GLY A 373 45.51 -47.76 -22.79
N ASP A 374 45.55 -46.49 -23.17
CA ASP A 374 45.91 -46.03 -24.53
C ASP A 374 46.98 -44.93 -24.54
N SER A 375 47.87 -44.97 -25.52
CA SER A 375 48.97 -44.01 -25.62
C SER A 375 49.32 -43.76 -27.09
N VAL A 376 49.36 -42.48 -27.44
CA VAL A 376 49.66 -42.00 -28.78
C VAL A 376 50.88 -41.08 -28.73
N VAL A 377 51.93 -41.45 -29.43
CA VAL A 377 53.17 -40.66 -29.55
C VAL A 377 53.12 -39.88 -30.86
N PHE A 378 53.40 -38.58 -30.78
CA PHE A 378 53.50 -37.67 -31.91
C PHE A 378 54.93 -37.13 -32.05
N ALA A 379 55.34 -36.80 -33.28
CA ALA A 379 56.57 -36.07 -33.52
C ALA A 379 56.44 -35.02 -34.62
N CYS A 380 57.10 -33.88 -34.39
CA CYS A 380 57.21 -32.75 -35.31
C CYS A 380 58.66 -32.62 -35.84
N ASP A 381 58.81 -31.96 -36.98
CA ASP A 381 60.13 -31.67 -37.57
C ASP A 381 60.79 -30.44 -36.92
N GLU A 382 59.98 -29.48 -36.43
CA GLU A 382 60.42 -28.25 -35.77
C GLU A 382 59.92 -28.15 -34.32
N GLU A 383 60.70 -27.48 -33.46
CA GLU A 383 60.37 -27.32 -32.04
C GLU A 383 59.20 -26.36 -31.82
N VAL A 384 59.10 -25.31 -32.65
CA VAL A 384 58.01 -24.33 -32.58
C VAL A 384 56.67 -25.01 -32.84
N ASP A 385 56.61 -25.91 -33.83
CA ASP A 385 55.42 -26.71 -34.13
C ASP A 385 55.05 -27.63 -32.96
N ARG A 386 56.04 -28.31 -32.33
CA ARG A 386 55.79 -29.11 -31.12
C ARG A 386 55.14 -28.28 -30.03
N GLN A 387 55.64 -27.07 -29.76
CA GLN A 387 55.09 -26.20 -28.74
C GLN A 387 53.64 -25.77 -29.08
N LEU A 388 53.36 -25.42 -30.33
CA LEU A 388 52.01 -25.05 -30.76
C LEU A 388 51.03 -26.22 -30.68
N TRP A 389 51.45 -27.44 -31.06
CA TRP A 389 50.63 -28.64 -30.93
C TRP A 389 50.36 -29.02 -29.48
N VAL A 390 51.38 -29.02 -28.61
CA VAL A 390 51.21 -29.31 -27.18
C VAL A 390 50.26 -28.30 -26.53
N GLN A 391 50.40 -27.00 -26.81
CA GLN A 391 49.49 -25.98 -26.27
C GLN A 391 48.06 -26.12 -26.81
N ALA A 392 47.89 -26.46 -28.11
CA ALA A 392 46.57 -26.67 -28.69
C ALA A 392 45.87 -27.90 -28.11
N ILE A 393 46.60 -29.01 -27.93
CA ILE A 393 46.06 -30.24 -27.32
C ILE A 393 45.84 -30.06 -25.83
N TYR A 394 46.70 -29.34 -25.12
CA TYR A 394 46.51 -28.98 -23.71
C TYR A 394 45.19 -28.23 -23.48
N ARG A 395 44.91 -27.22 -24.33
CA ARG A 395 43.64 -26.50 -24.29
C ARG A 395 42.45 -27.38 -24.61
N ALA A 396 42.57 -28.25 -25.61
CA ALA A 396 41.50 -29.17 -26.02
C ALA A 396 41.18 -30.20 -24.93
N THR A 397 42.20 -30.83 -24.35
CA THR A 397 42.07 -31.85 -23.30
C THR A 397 41.61 -31.27 -21.97
N GLY A 398 41.93 -30.00 -21.68
CA GLY A 398 41.55 -29.37 -20.42
C GLY A 398 42.20 -30.03 -19.20
N GLN A 399 43.36 -30.68 -19.36
CA GLN A 399 44.07 -31.30 -18.24
C GLN A 399 44.49 -30.26 -17.18
N SER A 400 44.49 -30.65 -15.90
CA SER A 400 44.80 -29.74 -14.79
C SER A 400 46.26 -29.30 -14.75
N HIS A 401 47.20 -30.19 -15.12
CA HIS A 401 48.63 -29.92 -15.10
C HIS A 401 49.13 -29.36 -16.44
N LYS A 402 49.76 -28.18 -16.42
CA LYS A 402 50.33 -27.56 -17.63
C LYS A 402 51.62 -28.28 -18.06
N PRO A 403 51.72 -28.75 -19.33
CA PRO A 403 52.95 -29.38 -19.84
C PRO A 403 54.12 -28.39 -19.81
N VAL A 404 55.24 -28.80 -19.21
CA VAL A 404 56.44 -27.96 -19.11
C VAL A 404 57.43 -28.36 -20.21
N PRO A 405 57.86 -27.44 -21.08
CA PRO A 405 58.88 -27.75 -22.08
C PRO A 405 60.18 -28.23 -21.41
N PRO A 406 60.85 -29.26 -21.94
CA PRO A 406 62.16 -29.69 -21.46
C PRO A 406 63.15 -28.52 -21.53
N THR A 407 63.71 -28.12 -20.39
CA THR A 407 64.63 -26.98 -20.33
C THR A 407 65.99 -27.38 -20.92
N GLN A 408 66.27 -27.05 -22.18
CA GLN A 408 67.64 -27.13 -22.72
C GLN A 408 68.23 -25.72 -22.85
N LEU A 409 69.20 -25.45 -21.96
CA LEU A 409 70.40 -24.61 -22.08
C LEU A 409 70.33 -23.31 -22.92
N ALA A 410 70.63 -22.22 -22.22
CA ALA A 410 70.88 -20.86 -22.71
C ALA A 410 71.55 -20.75 -24.10
N GLY A 411 71.02 -19.83 -24.92
CA GLY A 411 71.81 -19.13 -25.94
C GLY A 411 71.31 -19.25 -27.37
N GLY A 412 70.19 -18.58 -27.69
CA GLY A 412 69.76 -18.37 -29.08
C GLY A 412 68.88 -17.14 -29.20
N LYS A 413 69.48 -15.96 -29.45
CA LYS A 413 68.75 -14.74 -29.77
C LYS A 413 68.04 -14.92 -31.11
N GLY A 414 66.71 -15.01 -31.08
CA GLY A 414 65.89 -14.82 -32.26
C GLY A 414 64.74 -15.80 -32.43
N SER A 415 63.80 -15.88 -31.49
CA SER A 415 62.44 -16.30 -31.81
C SER A 415 61.42 -15.83 -30.75
N ASN A 416 60.28 -15.34 -31.25
CA ASN A 416 58.96 -15.25 -30.62
C ASN A 416 58.62 -14.04 -29.72
N ALA A 417 58.14 -12.96 -30.38
CA ALA A 417 57.44 -11.82 -29.76
C ALA A 417 56.14 -12.18 -29.01
N ILE A 418 55.61 -13.39 -29.21
CA ILE A 418 54.38 -13.88 -28.56
C ILE A 418 54.70 -14.42 -27.14
N ILE A 419 55.83 -15.12 -26.98
CA ILE A 419 56.29 -15.66 -25.68
C ILE A 419 56.67 -14.52 -24.73
N SER A 420 57.31 -13.46 -25.24
CA SER A 420 57.70 -12.29 -24.44
C SER A 420 56.52 -11.49 -23.87
N ARG A 421 55.33 -11.52 -24.50
CA ARG A 421 54.12 -10.86 -23.96
C ARG A 421 53.44 -11.72 -22.88
N LEU A 422 53.30 -13.02 -23.14
CA LEU A 422 52.68 -13.98 -22.22
C LEU A 422 53.46 -14.14 -20.91
N GLN A 423 54.79 -14.15 -20.98
CA GLN A 423 55.65 -14.15 -19.80
C GLN A 423 55.59 -12.78 -19.09
N GLY A 424 55.55 -11.68 -19.85
CA GLY A 424 55.63 -10.32 -19.34
C GLY A 424 54.45 -9.89 -18.46
N ASP A 425 53.22 -10.30 -18.78
CA ASP A 425 52.04 -9.93 -17.98
C ASP A 425 51.88 -10.79 -16.71
N ALA A 426 52.20 -12.09 -16.78
CA ALA A 426 52.33 -12.93 -15.60
C ALA A 426 53.49 -12.46 -14.68
N ASP A 427 54.62 -12.04 -15.25
CA ASP A 427 55.74 -11.45 -14.52
C ASP A 427 55.37 -10.10 -13.87
N ARG A 428 54.53 -9.29 -14.52
CA ARG A 428 53.99 -8.05 -13.94
C ARG A 428 53.04 -8.35 -12.79
N ALA A 429 52.13 -9.31 -12.94
CA ALA A 429 51.22 -9.74 -11.87
C ALA A 429 51.98 -10.26 -10.64
N ARG A 430 53.03 -11.07 -10.85
CA ARG A 430 53.93 -11.53 -9.79
C ARG A 430 54.65 -10.40 -9.07
N LYS A 431 55.13 -9.38 -9.79
CA LYS A 431 55.75 -8.17 -9.19
C LYS A 431 54.78 -7.36 -8.33
N HIS A 432 53.48 -7.52 -8.55
CA HIS A 432 52.41 -6.90 -7.76
C HIS A 432 51.87 -7.82 -6.65
N GLY A 433 52.51 -8.96 -6.37
CA GLY A 433 52.14 -9.86 -5.28
C GLY A 433 50.95 -10.78 -5.57
N MET A 434 50.54 -10.92 -6.84
CA MET A 434 49.35 -11.69 -7.23
C MET A 434 49.66 -13.14 -7.67
N ASP A 435 50.84 -13.65 -7.30
CA ASP A 435 51.32 -14.97 -7.73
C ASP A 435 50.45 -16.11 -7.18
N GLU A 436 49.95 -15.95 -5.95
CA GLU A 436 49.08 -16.93 -5.28
C GLU A 436 47.74 -17.08 -6.01
N PHE A 437 47.14 -15.99 -6.50
CA PHE A 437 45.85 -16.03 -7.20
C PHE A 437 45.93 -16.67 -8.59
N ILE A 438 47.07 -16.60 -9.26
CA ILE A 438 47.27 -17.16 -10.61
C ILE A 438 47.38 -18.70 -10.57
N HIS A 439 47.93 -19.24 -9.47
CA HIS A 439 48.18 -20.68 -9.32
C HIS A 439 47.16 -21.39 -8.43
N SER A 440 46.28 -20.64 -7.76
CA SER A 440 45.23 -21.22 -6.93
C SER A 440 44.18 -21.92 -7.79
N ASP A 441 43.75 -23.10 -7.36
CA ASP A 441 42.62 -23.79 -7.96
C ASP A 441 41.31 -23.25 -7.35
N PRO A 442 40.41 -22.64 -8.15
CA PRO A 442 39.13 -22.16 -7.66
C PRO A 442 38.33 -23.25 -6.92
N SER A 443 38.44 -24.52 -7.34
CA SER A 443 37.66 -25.60 -6.74
C SER A 443 37.96 -25.83 -5.26
N GLY A 444 39.14 -25.42 -4.78
CA GLY A 444 39.60 -25.67 -3.40
C GLY A 444 39.12 -24.67 -2.35
N PHE A 445 38.40 -23.62 -2.74
CA PHE A 445 37.92 -22.59 -1.80
C PHE A 445 36.53 -22.91 -1.25
N ASP A 446 36.24 -22.42 -0.04
CA ASP A 446 34.88 -22.45 0.51
C ASP A 446 34.01 -21.38 -0.15
N HIS A 447 33.33 -21.77 -1.22
CA HIS A 447 32.48 -20.89 -1.99
C HIS A 447 31.21 -20.45 -1.25
N SER A 448 30.76 -21.17 -0.21
CA SER A 448 29.61 -20.77 0.60
C SER A 448 29.94 -19.53 1.43
N ALA A 449 31.08 -19.56 2.14
CA ALA A 449 31.54 -18.42 2.94
C ALA A 449 31.91 -17.19 2.08
N LEU A 450 32.54 -17.41 0.91
CA LEU A 450 32.84 -16.31 -0.03
C LEU A 450 31.57 -15.70 -0.62
N PHE A 451 30.52 -16.51 -0.83
CA PHE A 451 29.25 -16.02 -1.32
C PHE A 451 28.52 -15.16 -0.27
N ASP A 452 28.61 -15.51 1.02
CA ASP A 452 28.03 -14.69 2.10
C ASP A 452 28.63 -13.27 2.08
N ILE A 453 29.95 -13.16 1.96
CA ILE A 453 30.64 -11.86 1.86
C ILE A 453 30.19 -11.10 0.59
N LEU A 454 30.11 -11.80 -0.54
CA LEU A 454 29.65 -11.19 -1.80
C LEU A 454 28.22 -10.66 -1.68
N GLN A 455 27.32 -11.43 -1.06
CA GLN A 455 25.92 -11.07 -0.86
C GLN A 455 25.78 -9.87 0.09
N GLU A 456 26.51 -9.87 1.21
CA GLU A 456 26.52 -8.79 2.20
C GLU A 456 26.97 -7.47 1.56
N LEU A 457 28.11 -7.46 0.85
CA LEU A 457 28.63 -6.28 0.15
C LEU A 457 27.69 -5.80 -0.97
N THR A 458 27.05 -6.73 -1.68
CA THR A 458 26.08 -6.38 -2.73
C THR A 458 24.84 -5.74 -2.13
N LEU A 459 24.38 -6.21 -0.96
CA LEU A 459 23.24 -5.65 -0.24
C LEU A 459 23.57 -4.26 0.31
N ASP A 460 24.76 -4.07 0.89
CA ASP A 460 25.22 -2.76 1.35
C ASP A 460 25.31 -1.76 0.20
N HIS A 461 25.86 -2.17 -0.94
CA HIS A 461 25.87 -1.32 -2.13
C HIS A 461 24.44 -0.93 -2.55
N ARG A 462 23.46 -1.84 -2.46
CA ARG A 462 22.07 -1.52 -2.84
C ARG A 462 21.32 -0.66 -1.85
N LEU A 463 21.57 -0.82 -0.55
CA LEU A 463 20.93 -0.02 0.48
C LEU A 463 21.49 1.40 0.55
N ASN A 464 22.74 1.59 0.11
CA ASN A 464 23.38 2.90 0.00
C ASN A 464 23.05 3.65 -1.31
N ASP A 465 22.33 3.02 -2.24
CA ASP A 465 21.93 3.66 -3.51
C ASP A 465 20.81 4.69 -3.29
N SER A 466 20.79 5.75 -4.11
CA SER A 466 19.87 6.90 -3.99
C SER A 466 18.40 6.52 -4.27
N TYR A 467 18.16 5.35 -4.87
CA TYR A 467 16.85 4.77 -5.06
C TYR A 467 16.64 3.69 -4.00
N SER A 468 15.72 3.94 -3.06
CA SER A 468 15.40 3.04 -1.96
C SER A 468 14.89 1.69 -2.48
N CYS A 469 15.81 0.74 -2.67
CA CYS A 469 15.52 -0.61 -3.16
C CYS A 469 14.84 -1.48 -2.09
N LEU A 470 14.70 -1.00 -0.85
CA LEU A 470 14.08 -1.72 0.28
C LEU A 470 14.60 -3.16 0.45
N GLY A 471 15.87 -3.38 0.09
CA GLY A 471 16.55 -4.68 0.10
C GLY A 471 16.57 -5.43 -1.23
N TRP A 472 15.79 -5.06 -2.26
CA TRP A 472 15.76 -5.80 -3.53
C TRP A 472 17.06 -5.65 -4.35
N PHE A 473 17.67 -6.78 -4.72
CA PHE A 473 18.76 -6.83 -5.70
C PHE A 473 18.26 -6.48 -7.12
N SER A 474 19.13 -5.86 -7.92
CA SER A 474 18.83 -5.60 -9.33
C SER A 474 18.81 -6.90 -10.15
N PRO A 475 18.09 -6.96 -11.29
CA PRO A 475 18.12 -8.12 -12.17
C PRO A 475 19.53 -8.51 -12.62
N GLY A 476 20.42 -7.53 -12.81
CA GLY A 476 21.82 -7.76 -13.15
C GLY A 476 22.63 -8.37 -12.01
N GLN A 477 22.40 -7.94 -10.76
CA GLN A 477 23.04 -8.52 -9.58
C GLN A 477 22.57 -9.96 -9.35
N ILE A 478 21.25 -10.19 -9.43
CA ILE A 478 20.66 -11.52 -9.32
C ILE A 478 21.26 -12.45 -10.38
N PHE A 479 21.36 -11.99 -11.63
CA PHE A 479 21.97 -12.78 -12.71
C PHE A 479 23.40 -13.22 -12.38
N VAL A 480 24.27 -12.32 -11.92
CA VAL A 480 25.66 -12.65 -11.58
C VAL A 480 25.74 -13.58 -10.37
N MET A 481 24.92 -13.36 -9.35
CA MET A 481 24.86 -14.21 -8.16
C MET A 481 24.32 -15.61 -8.49
N ASP A 482 23.31 -15.71 -9.35
CA ASP A 482 22.74 -16.97 -9.83
C ASP A 482 23.77 -17.77 -10.63
N GLU A 483 24.50 -17.11 -11.54
CA GLU A 483 25.60 -17.74 -12.30
C GLU A 483 26.74 -18.20 -11.40
N TYR A 484 27.11 -17.41 -10.37
CA TYR A 484 28.10 -17.83 -9.37
C TYR A 484 27.62 -19.07 -8.61
N CYS A 485 26.36 -19.09 -8.16
CA CYS A 485 25.77 -20.23 -7.45
C CYS A 485 25.73 -21.47 -8.35
N ALA A 486 25.33 -21.34 -9.62
CA ALA A 486 25.30 -22.45 -10.56
C ALA A 486 26.71 -23.01 -10.85
N ARG A 487 27.69 -22.12 -11.03
CA ARG A 487 29.08 -22.49 -11.32
C ARG A 487 29.81 -23.15 -10.16
N TYR A 488 29.61 -22.68 -8.94
CA TYR A 488 30.31 -23.18 -7.75
C TYR A 488 29.47 -24.12 -6.88
N GLY A 489 28.17 -24.27 -7.15
CA GLY A 489 27.29 -25.18 -6.42
C GLY A 489 26.85 -24.67 -5.05
N VAL A 490 26.77 -23.34 -4.87
CA VAL A 490 26.21 -22.76 -3.65
C VAL A 490 24.73 -23.09 -3.57
N ARG A 491 24.31 -23.69 -2.45
CA ARG A 491 22.93 -24.16 -2.28
C ARG A 491 21.98 -22.97 -2.14
N GLY A 492 20.81 -23.07 -2.80
CA GLY A 492 19.81 -22.01 -2.74
C GLY A 492 19.30 -21.74 -1.32
N CYS A 493 19.23 -22.77 -0.45
CA CYS A 493 18.80 -22.58 0.94
C CYS A 493 19.82 -21.75 1.72
N HIS A 494 21.11 -22.09 1.66
CA HIS A 494 22.20 -21.31 2.25
C HIS A 494 22.11 -19.83 1.84
N ARG A 495 21.97 -19.55 0.53
CA ARG A 495 21.78 -18.18 0.02
C ARG A 495 20.60 -17.45 0.65
N HIS A 496 19.44 -18.09 0.79
CA HIS A 496 18.26 -17.44 1.35
C HIS A 496 18.35 -17.30 2.88
N LEU A 497 19.05 -18.21 3.58
CA LEU A 497 19.31 -18.11 5.01
C LEU A 497 20.28 -16.96 5.32
N SER A 498 21.42 -16.90 4.63
CA SER A 498 22.36 -15.78 4.76
C SER A 498 21.70 -14.46 4.44
N TYR A 499 20.89 -14.42 3.37
CA TYR A 499 20.13 -13.22 3.01
C TYR A 499 19.10 -12.81 4.06
N LEU A 500 18.33 -13.75 4.62
CA LEU A 500 17.38 -13.45 5.68
C LEU A 500 18.06 -12.90 6.91
N LYS A 501 19.17 -13.52 7.33
CA LYS A 501 19.98 -13.04 8.45
C LYS A 501 20.43 -11.59 8.22
N ASP A 502 20.97 -11.31 7.04
CA ASP A 502 21.42 -9.98 6.63
C ASP A 502 20.30 -8.93 6.58
N LEU A 503 19.11 -9.33 6.10
CA LEU A 503 17.94 -8.45 6.07
C LEU A 503 17.41 -8.18 7.49
N LEU A 504 17.39 -9.19 8.36
CA LEU A 504 16.98 -9.05 9.76
C LEU A 504 17.94 -8.15 10.54
N ASP A 505 19.26 -8.34 10.40
CA ASP A 505 20.28 -7.52 11.06
C ASP A 505 20.12 -6.03 10.71
N ARG A 506 19.69 -5.71 9.49
CA ARG A 506 19.47 -4.33 9.02
C ARG A 506 18.09 -3.81 9.41
N ALA A 507 17.06 -4.65 9.41
CA ALA A 507 15.72 -4.31 9.88
C ALA A 507 15.72 -4.00 11.39
N GLU A 508 16.43 -4.78 12.20
CA GLU A 508 16.62 -4.56 13.64
C GLU A 508 17.35 -3.24 13.94
N ARG A 509 18.23 -2.78 13.04
CA ARG A 509 18.89 -1.47 13.11
C ARG A 509 18.02 -0.29 12.65
N GLY A 510 16.78 -0.55 12.23
CA GLY A 510 15.84 0.47 11.76
C GLY A 510 15.92 0.81 10.27
N THR A 511 16.60 -0.01 9.47
CA THR A 511 16.57 0.16 7.99
C THR A 511 15.24 -0.34 7.44
N MET A 512 14.58 0.45 6.60
CA MET A 512 13.34 0.03 5.95
C MET A 512 13.61 -1.07 4.91
N ILE A 513 13.15 -2.29 5.19
CA ILE A 513 13.21 -3.46 4.30
C ILE A 513 11.78 -3.81 3.84
N ASP A 514 11.62 -4.24 2.59
CA ASP A 514 10.33 -4.67 2.06
C ASP A 514 9.88 -5.99 2.73
N PRO A 515 8.73 -6.01 3.42
CA PRO A 515 8.20 -7.22 4.05
C PRO A 515 7.97 -8.39 3.07
N THR A 516 7.67 -8.08 1.80
CA THR A 516 7.43 -9.07 0.75
C THR A 516 8.69 -9.90 0.47
N LEU A 517 9.86 -9.27 0.58
CA LEU A 517 11.16 -9.90 0.35
C LEU A 517 11.52 -10.91 1.45
N ILE A 518 11.27 -10.51 2.71
CA ILE A 518 11.42 -11.37 3.88
C ILE A 518 10.46 -12.56 3.75
N HIS A 519 9.21 -12.29 3.41
CA HIS A 519 8.19 -13.32 3.23
C HIS A 519 8.57 -14.34 2.13
N TYR A 520 9.06 -13.88 0.97
CA TYR A 520 9.50 -14.77 -0.11
C TYR A 520 10.68 -15.65 0.32
N SER A 521 11.71 -15.05 0.93
CA SER A 521 12.91 -15.77 1.34
C SER A 521 12.62 -16.75 2.48
N PHE A 522 11.75 -16.37 3.44
CA PHE A 522 11.31 -17.24 4.52
C PHE A 522 10.50 -18.42 3.98
N ALA A 523 9.55 -18.18 3.06
CA ALA A 523 8.76 -19.25 2.44
C ALA A 523 9.65 -20.24 1.67
N PHE A 524 10.69 -19.75 0.99
CA PHE A 524 11.68 -20.61 0.33
C PHE A 524 12.44 -21.49 1.34
N CYS A 525 12.96 -20.91 2.41
CA CYS A 525 13.69 -21.66 3.45
C CYS A 525 12.79 -22.68 4.16
N ALA A 526 11.57 -22.27 4.53
CA ALA A 526 10.59 -23.16 5.14
C ALA A 526 10.24 -24.34 4.21
N SER A 527 10.02 -24.09 2.91
CA SER A 527 9.78 -25.13 1.90
C SER A 527 10.91 -26.15 1.79
N HIS A 528 12.15 -25.70 1.97
CA HIS A 528 13.33 -26.53 1.92
C HIS A 528 13.48 -27.37 3.19
N VAL A 529 13.45 -26.75 4.37
CA VAL A 529 13.66 -27.44 5.66
C VAL A 529 12.53 -28.41 5.98
N HIS A 530 11.29 -28.08 5.63
CA HIS A 530 10.12 -28.94 5.86
C HIS A 530 9.88 -29.98 4.74
N GLY A 531 10.74 -30.04 3.71
CA GLY A 531 10.79 -31.16 2.77
C GLY A 531 9.76 -31.16 1.63
N ASN A 532 9.19 -30.01 1.26
CA ASN A 532 8.09 -29.92 0.28
C ASN A 532 8.48 -29.12 -0.98
N ARG A 533 9.60 -29.50 -1.62
CA ARG A 533 10.04 -28.87 -2.89
C ARG A 533 9.34 -29.49 -4.10
N PRO A 534 8.78 -28.69 -5.03
CA PRO A 534 8.22 -29.17 -6.29
C PRO A 534 9.28 -29.73 -7.27
N ASP A 535 10.55 -29.39 -7.08
CA ASP A 535 11.65 -29.70 -8.01
C ASP A 535 12.37 -31.05 -7.74
N GLY A 536 11.97 -31.78 -6.69
CA GLY A 536 12.52 -33.11 -6.37
C GLY A 536 13.89 -33.11 -5.69
N ILE A 537 14.03 -34.01 -4.71
CA ILE A 537 15.23 -34.30 -3.88
C ILE A 537 15.77 -33.09 -3.11
N GLY A 538 15.26 -32.87 -1.90
CA GLY A 538 15.81 -31.88 -0.97
C GLY A 538 16.66 -32.57 0.09
N THR A 539 17.97 -32.53 -0.06
CA THR A 539 18.88 -32.81 1.07
C THR A 539 18.86 -31.62 2.01
N VAL A 540 18.78 -31.83 3.33
CA VAL A 540 18.79 -30.73 4.33
C VAL A 540 19.89 -31.01 5.34
N THR A 541 20.83 -30.07 5.50
CA THR A 541 21.91 -30.22 6.49
C THR A 541 21.42 -29.82 7.88
N MET A 542 22.05 -30.36 8.92
CA MET A 542 21.76 -29.95 10.31
C MET A 542 22.09 -28.47 10.52
N GLU A 543 23.18 -27.98 9.93
CA GLU A 543 23.58 -26.57 10.00
C GLU A 543 22.53 -25.64 9.38
N GLU A 544 21.97 -25.97 8.21
CA GLU A 544 20.89 -25.18 7.59
C GLU A 544 19.63 -25.15 8.47
N LYS A 545 19.31 -26.26 9.13
CA LYS A 545 18.16 -26.35 10.03
C LYS A 545 18.37 -25.51 11.29
N ASP A 546 19.53 -25.61 11.93
CA ASP A 546 19.82 -24.88 13.17
C ASP A 546 19.80 -23.37 12.91
N ILE A 547 20.41 -22.91 11.80
CA ILE A 547 20.38 -21.50 11.37
C ILE A 547 18.94 -21.07 11.03
N PHE A 548 18.14 -21.93 10.40
CA PHE A 548 16.74 -21.61 10.08
C PHE A 548 15.90 -21.41 11.34
N GLU A 549 16.02 -22.27 12.36
CA GLU A 549 15.27 -22.10 13.62
C GLU A 549 15.70 -20.82 14.36
N GLU A 550 17.00 -20.48 14.37
CA GLU A 550 17.49 -19.21 14.92
C GLU A 550 16.88 -18.00 14.18
N ILE A 551 16.91 -18.00 12.84
CA ILE A 551 16.33 -16.94 12.01
C ILE A 551 14.81 -16.86 12.20
N LYS A 552 14.13 -18.01 12.34
CA LYS A 552 12.69 -18.10 12.56
C LYS A 552 12.29 -17.43 13.87
N ASP A 553 13.00 -17.72 14.96
CA ASP A 553 12.76 -17.11 16.27
C ASP A 553 13.05 -15.60 16.26
N ARG A 554 14.13 -15.17 15.59
CA ARG A 554 14.45 -13.74 15.42
C ARG A 554 13.37 -13.02 14.61
N LEU A 555 12.94 -13.60 13.48
CA LEU A 555 11.88 -13.05 12.64
C LEU A 555 10.56 -12.96 13.42
N ARG A 556 10.22 -13.99 14.21
CA ARG A 556 9.05 -13.95 15.09
C ARG A 556 9.09 -12.74 16.03
N CYS A 557 10.21 -12.52 16.73
CA CYS A 557 10.37 -11.39 17.63
C CYS A 557 10.23 -10.04 16.89
N LEU A 558 10.80 -9.92 15.69
CA LEU A 558 10.69 -8.71 14.87
C LEU A 558 9.24 -8.44 14.46
N LEU A 559 8.49 -9.48 14.05
CA LEU A 559 7.09 -9.35 13.65
C LEU A 559 6.19 -8.97 14.84
N GLU A 560 6.38 -9.59 16.00
CA GLU A 560 5.67 -9.23 17.24
C GLU A 560 5.92 -7.75 17.60
N GLN A 561 7.17 -7.26 17.46
CA GLN A 561 7.50 -5.85 17.67
C GLN A 561 6.86 -4.91 16.64
N GLN A 562 6.81 -5.29 15.37
CA GLN A 562 6.16 -4.51 14.31
C GLN A 562 4.65 -4.43 14.49
N ILE A 563 4.01 -5.50 14.97
CA ILE A 563 2.57 -5.52 15.28
C ILE A 563 2.31 -4.69 16.54
N THR A 564 3.13 -4.80 17.58
CA THR A 564 3.01 -3.97 18.79
C THR A 564 3.12 -2.47 18.46
N ARG A 565 3.97 -2.12 17.50
CA ARG A 565 4.15 -0.73 17.02
C ARG A 565 3.46 -0.47 15.68
N PHE A 566 2.29 -1.08 15.43
CA PHE A 566 1.67 -1.06 14.10
C PHE A 566 1.45 0.36 13.54
N ARG A 567 1.11 1.35 14.37
CA ARG A 567 0.97 2.76 13.94
C ARG A 567 2.27 3.38 13.41
N TYR A 568 3.41 2.98 13.98
CA TYR A 568 4.74 3.52 13.64
C TYR A 568 5.42 2.73 12.54
N SER A 569 5.27 1.41 12.56
CA SER A 569 5.81 0.52 11.54
C SER A 569 5.04 0.60 10.22
N PHE A 570 3.75 0.97 10.26
CA PHE A 570 2.89 1.06 9.08
C PHE A 570 2.10 2.39 9.05
N PRO A 571 2.76 3.54 8.81
CA PRO A 571 2.09 4.83 8.84
C PRO A 571 1.04 4.97 7.72
N PHE A 572 -0.18 5.38 8.09
CA PHE A 572 -1.32 5.69 7.20
C PHE A 572 -1.61 4.65 6.10
N GLY A 573 -1.45 3.36 6.44
CA GLY A 573 -1.72 2.27 5.51
C GLY A 573 -0.76 2.20 4.32
N ARG A 574 0.46 2.77 4.43
CA ARG A 574 1.49 2.70 3.38
C ARG A 574 2.70 1.89 3.84
N PRO A 575 3.09 0.82 3.10
CA PRO A 575 2.45 0.30 1.88
C PRO A 575 1.09 -0.36 2.14
N GLU A 576 0.17 -0.25 1.18
CA GLU A 576 -1.19 -0.81 1.25
C GLU A 576 -1.12 -2.34 1.45
N GLY A 577 -1.79 -2.84 2.49
CA GLY A 577 -1.79 -4.27 2.83
C GLY A 577 -0.51 -4.80 3.50
N ALA A 578 0.48 -3.96 3.82
CA ALA A 578 1.72 -4.40 4.48
C ALA A 578 1.48 -5.01 5.87
N LEU A 579 0.60 -4.41 6.68
CA LEU A 579 0.22 -4.96 7.99
C LEU A 579 -0.47 -6.32 7.85
N LYS A 580 -1.37 -6.48 6.88
CA LYS A 580 -2.02 -7.76 6.57
C LYS A 580 -1.01 -8.82 6.12
N ALA A 581 -0.04 -8.45 5.31
CA ALA A 581 1.06 -9.34 4.91
C ALA A 581 1.95 -9.74 6.10
N THR A 582 2.18 -8.82 7.04
CA THR A 582 2.94 -9.05 8.27
C THR A 582 2.22 -10.03 9.19
N LEU A 583 0.90 -9.89 9.37
CA LEU A 583 0.06 -10.84 10.11
C LEU A 583 0.07 -12.24 9.46
N SER A 584 -0.04 -12.30 8.12
CA SER A 584 0.04 -13.57 7.39
C SER A 584 1.43 -14.23 7.47
N LEU A 585 2.50 -13.42 7.50
CA LEU A 585 3.85 -13.93 7.71
C LEU A 585 4.02 -14.48 9.13
N LEU A 586 3.50 -13.79 10.16
CA LEU A 586 3.53 -14.26 11.54
C LEU A 586 2.86 -15.63 11.67
N GLU A 587 1.68 -15.81 11.08
CA GLU A 587 0.99 -17.10 11.06
C GLU A 587 1.89 -18.21 10.49
N ARG A 588 2.60 -17.94 9.38
CA ARG A 588 3.52 -18.91 8.77
C ARG A 588 4.79 -19.16 9.58
N VAL A 589 5.29 -18.15 10.28
CA VAL A 589 6.45 -18.29 11.17
C VAL A 589 6.10 -19.15 12.38
N LEU A 590 4.86 -19.09 12.87
CA LEU A 590 4.37 -19.93 13.96
C LEU A 590 4.13 -21.40 13.55
N MET A 591 4.07 -21.71 12.25
CA MET A 591 3.89 -23.08 11.77
C MET A 591 5.08 -23.98 12.17
N LYS A 592 4.77 -25.18 12.66
CA LYS A 592 5.77 -26.21 12.99
C LYS A 592 6.28 -26.96 11.76
N ASP A 593 5.42 -27.12 10.76
CA ASP A 593 5.72 -27.68 9.44
C ASP A 593 4.77 -27.04 8.40
N ILE A 594 4.94 -27.32 7.10
CA ILE A 594 4.12 -26.70 6.03
C ILE A 594 2.69 -27.23 5.96
N VAL A 595 2.42 -28.40 6.55
CA VAL A 595 1.18 -29.16 6.33
C VAL A 595 0.22 -29.02 7.50
N THR A 596 0.75 -28.74 8.68
CA THR A 596 0.03 -28.59 9.94
C THR A 596 -0.22 -27.10 10.18
N PRO A 597 -1.43 -26.59 9.88
CA PRO A 597 -1.77 -25.21 10.22
C PRO A 597 -1.70 -25.01 11.73
N VAL A 598 -1.23 -23.84 12.15
CA VAL A 598 -1.22 -23.44 13.56
C VAL A 598 -2.67 -23.37 14.04
N PRO A 599 -2.99 -23.85 15.26
CA PRO A 599 -4.30 -23.63 15.85
C PRO A 599 -4.62 -22.12 15.87
N PRO A 600 -5.82 -21.69 15.43
CA PRO A 600 -6.14 -20.27 15.34
C PRO A 600 -6.00 -19.54 16.69
N GLU A 601 -6.24 -20.24 17.80
CA GLU A 601 -6.07 -19.72 19.16
C GLU A 601 -4.62 -19.35 19.52
N GLU A 602 -3.61 -20.05 18.98
CA GLU A 602 -2.20 -19.76 19.26
C GLU A 602 -1.77 -18.46 18.57
N VAL A 603 -2.13 -18.30 17.28
CA VAL A 603 -1.91 -17.05 16.53
C VAL A 603 -2.67 -15.89 17.18
N ARG A 604 -3.93 -16.14 17.55
CA ARG A 604 -4.79 -15.17 18.21
C ARG A 604 -4.24 -14.75 19.59
N GLY A 605 -3.66 -15.68 20.35
CA GLY A 605 -3.01 -15.41 21.63
C GLY A 605 -1.77 -14.51 21.50
N VAL A 606 -0.94 -14.74 20.47
CA VAL A 606 0.22 -13.87 20.19
C VAL A 606 -0.23 -12.47 19.79
N ILE A 607 -1.22 -12.37 18.89
CA ILE A 607 -1.76 -11.06 18.44
C ILE A 607 -2.40 -10.31 19.60
N ARG A 608 -3.18 -10.99 20.46
CA ARG A 608 -3.76 -10.40 21.68
C ARG A 608 -2.67 -9.76 22.54
N LYS A 609 -1.61 -10.50 22.85
CA LYS A 609 -0.48 -9.96 23.63
C LYS A 609 0.18 -8.75 22.97
N CYS A 610 0.38 -8.80 21.65
CA CYS A 610 0.95 -7.66 20.91
C CYS A 610 0.02 -6.43 20.97
N LEU A 611 -1.30 -6.63 20.89
CA LEU A 611 -2.29 -5.54 20.96
C LEU A 611 -2.45 -5.00 22.39
N GLU A 612 -2.36 -5.84 23.42
CA GLU A 612 -2.30 -5.40 24.82
C GLU A 612 -1.08 -4.50 25.06
N GLU A 613 0.10 -4.90 24.58
CA GLU A 613 1.33 -4.08 24.65
C GLU A 613 1.23 -2.84 23.75
N ALA A 614 0.55 -2.93 22.60
CA ALA A 614 0.34 -1.79 21.70
C ALA A 614 -0.54 -0.71 22.33
N ALA A 615 -1.57 -1.09 23.10
CA ALA A 615 -2.43 -0.13 23.80
C ALA A 615 -1.61 0.73 24.77
N LEU A 616 -0.69 0.11 25.51
CA LEU A 616 0.23 0.81 26.40
C LEU A 616 1.15 1.76 25.64
N VAL A 617 1.86 1.26 24.61
CA VAL A 617 2.79 2.08 23.82
C VAL A 617 2.06 3.26 23.15
N ASN A 618 0.87 3.02 22.59
CA ASN A 618 0.08 4.07 21.97
C ASN A 618 -0.34 5.13 23.01
N TYR A 619 -0.80 4.71 24.19
CA TYR A 619 -1.20 5.64 25.25
C TYR A 619 -0.03 6.47 25.80
N GLU A 620 1.11 5.83 26.10
CA GLU A 620 2.33 6.50 26.57
C GLU A 620 2.80 7.58 25.59
N GLN A 621 2.70 7.32 24.28
CA GLN A 621 3.11 8.30 23.26
C GLN A 621 2.15 9.48 23.17
N VAL A 622 0.83 9.24 23.29
CA VAL A 622 -0.18 10.29 23.25
C VAL A 622 -0.12 11.16 24.50
N SER A 623 -0.02 10.56 25.68
CA SER A 623 0.15 11.26 26.95
C SER A 623 1.46 12.07 26.99
N ALA A 624 2.57 11.53 26.47
CA ALA A 624 3.83 12.26 26.33
C ALA A 624 3.72 13.45 25.35
N TYR A 625 3.00 13.28 24.24
CA TYR A 625 2.75 14.38 23.29
C TYR A 625 1.92 15.50 23.93
N ALA A 626 0.90 15.14 24.72
CA ALA A 626 0.07 16.09 25.45
C ALA A 626 0.79 16.75 26.64
N ARG A 627 1.96 16.25 27.07
CA ARG A 627 2.78 16.73 28.21
C ARG A 627 2.07 16.73 29.56
N ILE A 628 1.14 15.80 29.75
CA ILE A 628 0.23 15.83 30.90
C ILE A 628 0.91 15.33 32.18
N GLU A 629 1.92 14.46 32.06
CA GLU A 629 2.72 14.02 33.20
C GLU A 629 3.43 15.18 33.91
N GLU A 630 3.87 16.22 33.19
CA GLU A 630 4.48 17.40 33.80
C GLU A 630 3.45 18.23 34.58
N THR A 631 2.22 18.37 34.08
CA THR A 631 1.18 19.13 34.77
C THR A 631 0.59 18.37 35.96
N LEU A 632 0.27 17.08 35.82
CA LEU A 632 -0.36 16.26 36.87
C LEU A 632 0.58 16.01 38.06
N ASN A 633 1.89 15.89 37.82
CA ASN A 633 2.90 15.68 38.86
C ASN A 633 3.44 16.99 39.48
N SER A 634 3.10 18.16 38.91
CA SER A 634 3.49 19.44 39.50
C SER A 634 2.51 19.88 40.60
N ASP A 635 3.02 20.16 41.80
CA ASP A 635 2.23 20.69 42.93
C ASP A 635 1.71 22.13 42.67
N ASP A 636 2.21 22.82 41.64
CA ASP A 636 1.87 24.21 41.28
C ASP A 636 0.71 24.33 40.25
N SER A 637 0.16 23.23 39.74
CA SER A 637 -0.92 23.27 38.73
C SER A 637 -2.31 23.43 39.36
N THR A 638 -3.12 24.36 38.83
CA THR A 638 -4.48 24.59 39.32
C THR A 638 -5.40 23.42 38.94
N PRO A 639 -6.43 23.08 39.75
CA PRO A 639 -7.39 22.03 39.43
C PRO A 639 -8.08 22.24 38.07
N GLU A 640 -8.41 23.49 37.73
CA GLU A 640 -8.99 23.88 36.44
C GLU A 640 -8.08 23.51 35.27
N LYS A 641 -6.78 23.82 35.37
CA LYS A 641 -5.80 23.51 34.32
C LYS A 641 -5.60 21.99 34.16
N ARG A 642 -5.60 21.24 35.26
CA ARG A 642 -5.52 19.77 35.21
C ARG A 642 -6.71 19.16 34.47
N LEU A 643 -7.90 19.74 34.64
CA LEU A 643 -9.11 19.29 33.95
C LEU A 643 -9.09 19.65 32.46
N GLU A 644 -8.66 20.86 32.10
CA GLU A 644 -8.46 21.26 30.70
C GLU A 644 -7.47 20.35 29.99
N ASP A 645 -6.33 20.04 30.63
CA ASP A 645 -5.32 19.14 30.08
C ASP A 645 -5.86 17.71 29.85
N VAL A 646 -6.69 17.19 30.76
CA VAL A 646 -7.34 15.86 30.60
C VAL A 646 -8.43 15.88 29.53
N ILE A 647 -9.19 16.98 29.38
CA ILE A 647 -10.13 17.13 28.26
C ILE A 647 -9.38 17.11 26.94
N HIS A 648 -8.26 17.84 26.84
CA HIS A 648 -7.44 17.82 25.65
C HIS A 648 -6.84 16.43 25.36
N LEU A 649 -6.44 15.69 26.41
CA LEU A 649 -6.03 14.29 26.26
C LEU A 649 -7.14 13.42 25.68
N ALA A 650 -8.37 13.57 26.19
CA ALA A 650 -9.52 12.81 25.74
C ALA A 650 -9.76 13.04 24.24
N GLU A 651 -9.67 14.28 23.76
CA GLU A 651 -9.75 14.61 22.33
C GLU A 651 -8.68 13.87 21.51
N LEU A 652 -7.41 13.94 21.94
CA LEU A 652 -6.31 13.25 21.26
C LEU A 652 -6.46 11.72 21.28
N CYS A 653 -6.95 11.17 22.39
CA CYS A 653 -7.24 9.75 22.55
C CYS A 653 -8.34 9.30 21.57
N ILE A 654 -9.42 10.09 21.44
CA ILE A 654 -10.50 9.85 20.46
C ILE A 654 -9.93 9.86 19.05
N ASP A 655 -9.17 10.89 18.68
CA ASP A 655 -8.56 11.02 17.34
C ASP A 655 -7.67 9.81 17.00
N VAL A 656 -6.87 9.35 17.96
CA VAL A 656 -5.96 8.21 17.78
C VAL A 656 -6.74 6.92 17.55
N LEU A 657 -7.79 6.67 18.33
CA LEU A 657 -8.62 5.47 18.16
C LEU A 657 -9.44 5.52 16.87
N GLN A 658 -9.99 6.68 16.49
CA GLN A 658 -10.67 6.85 15.20
C GLN A 658 -9.72 6.59 14.03
N GLN A 659 -8.50 7.13 14.06
CA GLN A 659 -7.48 6.84 13.05
C GLN A 659 -7.10 5.35 12.99
N ASN A 660 -7.10 4.66 14.12
CA ASN A 660 -6.87 3.21 14.15
C ASN A 660 -8.00 2.46 13.44
N GLU A 661 -9.24 2.82 13.72
CA GLU A 661 -10.40 2.21 13.07
C GLU A 661 -10.40 2.50 11.55
N GLU A 662 -10.13 3.74 11.14
CA GLU A 662 -10.13 4.14 9.74
C GLU A 662 -9.00 3.50 8.91
N HIS A 663 -7.79 3.36 9.46
CA HIS A 663 -6.61 2.96 8.70
C HIS A 663 -6.14 1.53 8.95
N HIS A 664 -6.50 0.92 10.08
CA HIS A 664 -5.97 -0.37 10.51
C HIS A 664 -7.05 -1.45 10.73
N ALA A 665 -8.33 -1.10 10.91
CA ALA A 665 -9.38 -2.09 11.14
C ALA A 665 -9.50 -3.13 10.01
N GLU A 666 -9.28 -2.74 8.75
CA GLU A 666 -9.33 -3.69 7.62
C GLU A 666 -8.28 -4.80 7.75
N ALA A 667 -7.06 -4.46 8.23
CA ALA A 667 -6.01 -5.45 8.42
C ALA A 667 -6.33 -6.43 9.56
N PHE A 668 -7.09 -5.97 10.56
CA PHE A 668 -7.53 -6.75 11.72
C PHE A 668 -8.97 -7.26 11.60
N ALA A 669 -9.57 -7.31 10.41
CA ALA A 669 -10.98 -7.71 10.26
C ALA A 669 -11.31 -9.11 10.84
N TRP A 670 -10.33 -10.03 10.87
CA TRP A 670 -10.46 -11.37 11.48
C TRP A 670 -10.20 -11.38 13.00
N PHE A 671 -9.77 -10.25 13.56
CA PHE A 671 -9.40 -10.02 14.96
C PHE A 671 -10.08 -8.75 15.50
N SER A 672 -11.26 -8.39 14.97
CA SER A 672 -11.96 -7.14 15.31
C SER A 672 -12.27 -7.03 16.81
N ASP A 673 -12.57 -8.16 17.45
CA ASP A 673 -12.76 -8.25 18.89
C ASP A 673 -11.49 -7.94 19.70
N LEU A 674 -10.30 -8.31 19.20
CA LEU A 674 -9.03 -7.92 19.84
C LEU A 674 -8.72 -6.43 19.70
N LEU A 675 -9.19 -5.77 18.63
CA LEU A 675 -9.09 -4.31 18.53
C LEU A 675 -10.01 -3.60 19.53
N VAL A 676 -11.19 -4.16 19.80
CA VAL A 676 -12.08 -3.67 20.85
C VAL A 676 -11.43 -3.83 22.22
N GLU A 677 -10.82 -5.00 22.50
CA GLU A 677 -10.04 -5.20 23.73
C GLU A 677 -8.86 -4.22 23.85
N HIS A 678 -8.12 -3.96 22.77
CA HIS A 678 -7.08 -2.94 22.74
C HIS A 678 -7.63 -1.55 23.10
N ALA A 679 -8.78 -1.16 22.53
CA ALA A 679 -9.41 0.13 22.83
C ALA A 679 -9.88 0.22 24.29
N GLU A 680 -10.43 -0.85 24.86
CA GLU A 680 -10.81 -0.90 26.28
C GLU A 680 -9.58 -0.80 27.21
N ILE A 681 -8.47 -1.47 26.88
CA ILE A 681 -7.22 -1.34 27.64
C ILE A 681 -6.69 0.08 27.54
N PHE A 682 -6.69 0.67 26.34
CA PHE A 682 -6.27 2.04 26.11
C PHE A 682 -7.10 3.03 26.97
N TRP A 683 -8.43 2.87 26.98
CA TRP A 683 -9.31 3.69 27.82
C TRP A 683 -9.12 3.42 29.32
N SER A 684 -8.79 2.20 29.72
CA SER A 684 -8.48 1.89 31.12
C SER A 684 -7.23 2.61 31.63
N LEU A 685 -6.23 2.82 30.76
CA LEU A 685 -5.04 3.63 31.07
C LEU A 685 -5.43 5.11 31.20
N PHE A 686 -6.20 5.64 30.26
CA PHE A 686 -6.76 7.00 30.35
C PHE A 686 -7.58 7.22 31.63
N ALA A 687 -8.34 6.22 32.06
CA ALA A 687 -9.18 6.30 33.24
C ALA A 687 -8.39 6.60 34.53
N VAL A 688 -7.11 6.19 34.60
CA VAL A 688 -6.25 6.46 35.76
C VAL A 688 -5.96 7.96 35.85
N ASP A 689 -5.59 8.59 34.74
CA ASP A 689 -5.29 10.02 34.69
C ASP A 689 -6.56 10.88 34.85
N MET A 690 -7.68 10.41 34.29
CA MET A 690 -9.00 11.02 34.51
C MET A 690 -9.37 11.02 36.00
N ASP A 691 -9.29 9.87 36.67
CA ASP A 691 -9.64 9.76 38.09
C ASP A 691 -8.73 10.66 38.94
N ALA A 692 -7.44 10.74 38.62
CA ALA A 692 -6.49 11.60 39.31
C ALA A 692 -6.85 13.09 39.16
N ALA A 693 -7.26 13.53 37.96
CA ALA A 693 -7.69 14.91 37.74
C ALA A 693 -9.03 15.24 38.40
N LEU A 694 -9.98 14.29 38.42
CA LEU A 694 -11.29 14.46 39.05
C LEU A 694 -11.22 14.49 40.58
N GLN A 695 -10.32 13.72 41.21
CA GLN A 695 -10.16 13.70 42.67
C GLN A 695 -9.66 15.01 43.27
N VAL A 696 -8.94 15.81 42.49
CA VAL A 696 -8.37 17.10 42.93
C VAL A 696 -9.39 18.25 42.77
N GLN A 697 -10.49 18.03 42.05
CA GLN A 697 -11.51 19.06 41.87
C GLN A 697 -12.19 19.41 43.20
N PRO A 698 -12.50 20.69 43.45
CA PRO A 698 -13.26 21.09 44.63
C PRO A 698 -14.64 20.41 44.68
N PRO A 699 -15.21 20.19 45.88
CA PRO A 699 -16.58 19.67 45.97
C PRO A 699 -17.59 20.66 45.37
N ASP A 700 -18.67 20.13 44.80
CA ASP A 700 -19.77 20.89 44.18
C ASP A 700 -19.34 21.78 42.98
N THR A 701 -18.29 21.37 42.24
CA THR A 701 -17.92 21.94 40.92
C THR A 701 -18.48 21.13 39.76
N TRP A 702 -18.85 21.81 38.67
CA TRP A 702 -19.54 21.23 37.50
C TRP A 702 -18.73 21.32 36.20
N ASP A 703 -17.50 21.85 36.28
CA ASP A 703 -16.64 22.07 35.13
C ASP A 703 -16.16 20.76 34.47
N SER A 704 -16.40 19.61 35.12
CA SER A 704 -16.09 18.27 34.63
C SER A 704 -17.14 17.70 33.67
N PHE A 705 -18.35 18.28 33.59
CA PHE A 705 -19.40 17.77 32.69
C PHE A 705 -19.06 17.81 31.20
N PRO A 706 -18.33 18.81 30.67
CA PRO A 706 -17.82 18.76 29.29
C PRO A 706 -16.98 17.52 28.98
N LEU A 707 -16.15 17.05 29.94
CA LEU A 707 -15.38 15.82 29.78
C LEU A 707 -16.30 14.59 29.65
N PHE A 708 -17.33 14.52 30.49
CA PHE A 708 -18.34 13.46 30.41
C PHE A 708 -19.07 13.49 29.06
N LEU A 709 -19.53 14.66 28.62
CA LEU A 709 -20.24 14.82 27.34
C LEU A 709 -19.38 14.36 26.16
N LEU A 710 -18.12 14.82 26.09
CA LEU A 710 -17.18 14.47 25.04
C LEU A 710 -17.00 12.94 24.94
N LEU A 711 -16.72 12.29 26.07
CA LEU A 711 -16.48 10.85 26.13
C LEU A 711 -17.77 10.05 25.89
N ASN A 712 -18.89 10.48 26.47
CA ASN A 712 -20.19 9.81 26.34
C ASN A 712 -20.70 9.85 24.89
N ASP A 713 -20.62 11.00 24.22
CA ASP A 713 -21.08 11.12 22.84
C ASP A 713 -20.21 10.29 21.87
N TYR A 714 -18.89 10.25 22.09
CA TYR A 714 -18.00 9.35 21.36
C TYR A 714 -18.35 7.87 21.59
N LEU A 715 -18.41 7.42 22.86
CA LEU A 715 -18.67 6.02 23.20
C LEU A 715 -20.05 5.54 22.76
N ARG A 716 -21.05 6.44 22.72
CA ARG A 716 -22.38 6.14 22.19
C ARG A 716 -22.41 6.02 20.66
N SER A 717 -21.54 6.74 19.96
CA SER A 717 -21.42 6.63 18.50
C SER A 717 -20.77 5.31 18.07
N GLU A 718 -19.94 4.72 18.93
CA GLU A 718 -19.20 3.49 18.67
C GLU A 718 -19.94 2.24 19.19
N PRO A 719 -20.52 1.39 18.32
CA PRO A 719 -21.37 0.26 18.75
C PRO A 719 -20.61 -0.82 19.54
N ASN A 720 -19.30 -0.94 19.33
CA ASN A 720 -18.48 -1.96 20.00
C ASN A 720 -18.00 -1.55 21.40
N LEU A 721 -17.97 -0.24 21.68
CA LEU A 721 -17.56 0.33 22.97
C LEU A 721 -18.76 0.83 23.79
N CYS A 722 -19.92 1.00 23.15
CA CYS A 722 -21.14 1.41 23.82
C CYS A 722 -21.57 0.35 24.86
N GLY A 723 -21.40 0.71 26.13
CA GLY A 723 -21.74 -0.16 27.26
C GLY A 723 -20.60 -1.09 27.67
N GLY A 724 -19.39 -0.86 27.15
CA GLY A 724 -18.18 -1.52 27.57
C GLY A 724 -17.74 -1.14 29.00
N PRO A 725 -16.73 -1.85 29.55
CA PRO A 725 -16.19 -1.61 30.89
C PRO A 725 -15.85 -0.15 31.18
N PHE A 726 -15.16 0.54 30.28
CA PHE A 726 -14.84 1.96 30.49
C PHE A 726 -16.08 2.85 30.48
N HIS A 727 -17.04 2.60 29.57
CA HIS A 727 -18.27 3.38 29.50
C HIS A 727 -19.11 3.26 30.79
N LEU A 728 -19.18 2.07 31.37
CA LEU A 728 -19.82 1.85 32.67
C LEU A 728 -19.09 2.58 33.81
N LYS A 729 -17.75 2.51 33.85
CA LYS A 729 -16.94 3.24 34.84
C LYS A 729 -17.17 4.76 34.74
N LEU A 730 -17.25 5.30 33.53
CA LEU A 730 -17.54 6.71 33.29
C LEU A 730 -18.91 7.09 33.89
N GLN A 731 -19.94 6.28 33.63
CA GLN A 731 -21.28 6.50 34.17
C GLN A 731 -21.30 6.43 35.70
N ASP A 732 -20.65 5.44 36.30
CA ASP A 732 -20.58 5.27 37.76
C ASP A 732 -19.84 6.44 38.45
N THR A 733 -18.87 7.05 37.76
CA THR A 733 -18.10 8.19 38.28
C THR A 733 -18.92 9.48 38.27
N PHE A 734 -19.69 9.73 37.21
CA PHE A 734 -20.45 10.98 37.04
C PHE A 734 -21.89 10.91 37.58
N ALA A 735 -22.48 9.73 37.77
CA ALA A 735 -23.84 9.60 38.29
C ALA A 735 -24.06 10.29 39.65
N PRO A 736 -23.16 10.16 40.65
CA PRO A 736 -23.30 10.87 41.93
C PRO A 736 -23.21 12.40 41.77
N GLN A 737 -22.39 12.88 40.82
CA GLN A 737 -22.23 14.32 40.55
C GLN A 737 -23.52 14.90 39.95
N VAL A 738 -24.12 14.20 38.98
CA VAL A 738 -25.41 14.61 38.37
C VAL A 738 -26.53 14.64 39.42
N ILE A 739 -26.64 13.61 40.27
CA ILE A 739 -27.64 13.59 41.36
C ILE A 739 -27.43 14.79 42.30
N ARG A 740 -26.18 15.02 42.72
CA ARG A 740 -25.82 16.13 43.61
C ARG A 740 -26.14 17.49 43.00
N TYR A 741 -25.90 17.66 41.70
CA TYR A 741 -26.26 18.89 40.97
C TYR A 741 -27.77 19.12 41.00
N VAL A 742 -28.57 18.09 40.69
CA VAL A 742 -30.03 18.16 40.72
C VAL A 742 -30.53 18.49 42.13
N ASP A 743 -29.99 17.85 43.18
CA ASP A 743 -30.36 18.12 44.59
C ASP A 743 -30.12 19.59 44.98
N LEU A 744 -28.97 20.16 44.57
CA LEU A 744 -28.60 21.53 44.88
C LEU A 744 -29.44 22.53 44.08
N MET A 745 -29.72 22.23 42.81
CA MET A 745 -30.60 23.05 41.99
C MET A 745 -32.04 23.02 42.51
N GLU A 746 -32.54 21.85 42.94
CA GLU A 746 -33.83 21.69 43.58
C GLU A 746 -33.97 22.62 44.81
N SER A 747 -32.97 22.56 45.69
CA SER A 747 -32.90 23.41 46.89
C SER A 747 -32.80 24.91 46.55
N SER A 748 -31.98 25.26 45.55
CA SER A 748 -31.76 26.63 45.09
C SER A 748 -33.04 27.25 44.52
N ILE A 749 -33.74 26.50 43.65
CA ILE A 749 -35.00 26.96 43.05
C ILE A 749 -36.08 27.09 44.14
N ALA A 750 -36.23 26.09 45.03
CA ALA A 750 -37.20 26.17 46.12
C ALA A 750 -36.98 27.39 47.05
N GLN A 751 -35.72 27.70 47.37
CA GLN A 751 -35.37 28.91 48.14
C GLN A 751 -35.65 30.20 47.36
N SER A 752 -35.41 30.21 46.04
CA SER A 752 -35.72 31.33 45.16
C SER A 752 -37.21 31.65 45.17
N ILE A 753 -38.07 30.63 45.07
CA ILE A 753 -39.53 30.80 45.17
C ILE A 753 -39.91 31.37 46.54
N HIS A 754 -39.33 30.87 47.63
CA HIS A 754 -39.67 31.36 48.98
C HIS A 754 -39.30 32.82 49.21
N ARG A 755 -38.06 33.20 48.91
CA ARG A 755 -37.60 34.58 49.13
C ARG A 755 -38.15 35.57 48.10
N GLY A 756 -38.38 35.11 46.87
CA GLY A 756 -38.92 35.92 45.78
C GLY A 756 -40.36 36.34 46.06
N PHE A 757 -41.27 35.39 46.29
CA PHE A 757 -42.68 35.68 46.51
C PHE A 757 -42.97 36.46 47.81
N GLU A 758 -42.12 36.39 48.84
CA GLU A 758 -42.25 37.23 50.05
C GLU A 758 -41.96 38.72 49.81
N LYS A 759 -41.10 39.03 48.83
CA LYS A 759 -40.68 40.39 48.49
C LYS A 759 -41.31 40.92 47.20
N GLU A 760 -42.20 40.13 46.62
CA GLU A 760 -42.79 40.39 45.32
C GLU A 760 -43.66 41.65 45.35
N LYS A 761 -43.45 42.51 44.36
CA LYS A 761 -44.23 43.75 44.19
C LYS A 761 -45.32 43.61 43.14
N TRP A 762 -45.33 42.51 42.39
CA TRP A 762 -46.31 42.22 41.33
C TRP A 762 -46.24 43.22 40.17
N GLU A 763 -45.02 43.62 39.82
CA GLU A 763 -44.75 44.44 38.65
C GLU A 763 -44.75 43.54 37.39
N PRO A 764 -45.40 43.96 36.29
CA PRO A 764 -45.49 43.15 35.08
C PRO A 764 -44.13 43.00 34.40
N LYS A 765 -43.71 41.75 34.16
CA LYS A 765 -42.53 41.43 33.35
C LYS A 765 -42.76 40.15 32.57
N GLY A 766 -42.63 40.22 31.24
CA GLY A 766 -42.93 39.08 30.37
C GLY A 766 -44.41 38.70 30.47
N ASN A 767 -44.68 37.41 30.69
CA ASN A 767 -46.02 36.87 30.89
C ASN A 767 -46.46 36.87 32.36
N GLY A 768 -45.62 37.34 33.30
CA GLY A 768 -45.92 37.30 34.72
C GLY A 768 -45.12 38.31 35.54
N THR A 769 -44.33 37.80 36.47
CA THR A 769 -43.44 38.58 37.36
C THR A 769 -41.99 38.18 37.17
N ASP A 770 -41.09 39.02 37.65
CA ASP A 770 -39.65 38.71 37.68
C ASP A 770 -39.34 37.36 38.35
N THR A 771 -40.03 37.06 39.46
CA THR A 771 -39.85 35.81 40.22
C THR A 771 -40.41 34.59 39.49
N SER A 772 -41.57 34.69 38.85
CA SER A 772 -42.19 33.56 38.14
C SER A 772 -41.43 33.20 36.86
N GLU A 773 -40.96 34.20 36.10
CA GLU A 773 -40.17 33.98 34.89
C GLU A 773 -38.80 33.32 35.20
N ASP A 774 -38.11 33.80 36.25
CA ASP A 774 -36.85 33.19 36.71
C ASP A 774 -37.03 31.74 37.17
N LEU A 775 -38.17 31.43 37.81
CA LEU A 775 -38.52 30.05 38.18
C LEU A 775 -38.65 29.16 36.95
N PHE A 776 -39.51 29.54 35.99
CA PHE A 776 -39.74 28.72 34.80
C PHE A 776 -38.47 28.56 33.97
N TRP A 777 -37.69 29.62 33.81
CA TRP A 777 -36.41 29.56 33.11
C TRP A 777 -35.43 28.58 33.77
N LYS A 778 -35.30 28.60 35.10
CA LYS A 778 -34.42 27.66 35.82
C LYS A 778 -34.86 26.21 35.67
N LEU A 779 -36.17 25.95 35.69
CA LEU A 779 -36.72 24.61 35.47
C LEU A 779 -36.45 24.12 34.04
N GLU A 780 -36.70 24.97 33.04
CA GLU A 780 -36.45 24.66 31.62
C GLU A 780 -34.95 24.41 31.37
N ALA A 781 -34.08 25.25 31.93
CA ALA A 781 -32.62 25.12 31.79
C ALA A 781 -32.10 23.81 32.42
N LEU A 782 -32.62 23.43 33.60
CA LEU A 782 -32.22 22.19 34.26
C LEU A 782 -32.70 20.94 33.50
N GLN A 783 -33.92 20.95 32.97
CA GLN A 783 -34.42 19.88 32.11
C GLN A 783 -33.63 19.77 30.81
N SER A 784 -33.26 20.89 30.19
CA SER A 784 -32.39 20.86 29.01
C SER A 784 -31.03 20.26 29.35
N PHE A 785 -30.39 20.74 30.42
CA PHE A 785 -29.09 20.25 30.84
C PHE A 785 -29.08 18.72 31.01
N VAL A 786 -30.03 18.15 31.76
CA VAL A 786 -30.07 16.69 31.98
C VAL A 786 -30.39 15.91 30.70
N ARG A 787 -31.21 16.46 29.80
CA ARG A 787 -31.46 15.85 28.49
C ARG A 787 -30.20 15.86 27.61
N ASP A 788 -29.46 16.96 27.64
CA ASP A 788 -28.26 17.17 26.83
C ASP A 788 -27.07 16.31 27.33
N LEU A 789 -27.13 15.78 28.57
CA LEU A 789 -26.19 14.76 29.06
C LEU A 789 -26.28 13.41 28.31
N HIS A 790 -27.40 13.16 27.61
CA HIS A 790 -27.64 11.93 26.86
C HIS A 790 -27.30 10.64 27.63
N TRP A 791 -27.86 10.49 28.84
CA TRP A 791 -27.49 9.38 29.72
C TRP A 791 -27.75 8.01 29.06
N PRO A 792 -26.75 7.10 28.99
CA PRO A 792 -26.87 5.83 28.25
C PRO A 792 -27.83 4.82 28.88
N GLN A 793 -27.85 4.74 30.21
CA GLN A 793 -28.71 3.80 30.93
C GLN A 793 -30.14 4.31 30.95
N GLU A 794 -31.03 3.60 30.25
CA GLU A 794 -32.43 3.98 30.13
C GLU A 794 -33.13 4.07 31.50
N GLU A 795 -32.81 3.18 32.44
CA GLU A 795 -33.40 3.18 33.78
C GLU A 795 -33.04 4.46 34.57
N PHE A 796 -31.77 4.83 34.58
CA PHE A 796 -31.31 6.03 35.28
C PHE A 796 -31.77 7.31 34.58
N ALA A 797 -31.76 7.34 33.24
CA ALA A 797 -32.28 8.46 32.45
C ALA A 797 -33.77 8.69 32.75
N LYS A 798 -34.58 7.62 32.77
CA LYS A 798 -36.00 7.68 33.16
C LYS A 798 -36.19 8.13 34.60
N HIS A 799 -35.34 7.66 35.52
CA HIS A 799 -35.40 8.07 36.92
C HIS A 799 -35.11 9.57 37.08
N LEU A 800 -34.08 10.09 36.41
CA LEU A 800 -33.77 11.52 36.42
C LEU A 800 -34.88 12.35 35.78
N ASP A 801 -35.37 11.98 34.60
CA ASP A 801 -36.48 12.65 33.93
C ASP A 801 -37.75 12.68 34.79
N HIS A 802 -38.10 11.55 35.41
CA HIS A 802 -39.21 11.45 36.34
C HIS A 802 -39.03 12.39 37.54
N ARG A 803 -37.84 12.41 38.14
CA ARG A 803 -37.52 13.28 39.26
C ARG A 803 -37.63 14.77 38.89
N LEU A 804 -37.12 15.17 37.74
CA LEU A 804 -37.21 16.56 37.26
C LEU A 804 -38.66 16.99 37.01
N LYS A 805 -39.51 16.09 36.51
CA LYS A 805 -40.94 16.34 36.32
C LYS A 805 -41.67 16.53 37.65
N LEU A 806 -41.39 15.68 38.65
CA LEU A 806 -41.95 15.83 40.00
C LEU A 806 -41.53 17.16 40.63
N MET A 807 -40.25 17.47 40.58
CA MET A 807 -39.71 18.73 41.09
C MET A 807 -40.34 19.95 40.39
N ALA A 808 -40.49 19.91 39.06
CA ALA A 808 -41.16 20.97 38.32
C ALA A 808 -42.64 21.10 38.75
N ALA A 809 -43.37 19.99 38.90
CA ALA A 809 -44.75 20.01 39.37
C ALA A 809 -44.89 20.63 40.77
N ASP A 810 -44.07 20.21 41.74
CA ASP A 810 -44.09 20.73 43.12
C ASP A 810 -43.77 22.23 43.18
N MET A 811 -42.81 22.68 42.37
CA MET A 811 -42.41 24.09 42.32
C MET A 811 -43.47 24.97 41.64
N ILE A 812 -44.12 24.47 40.58
CA ILE A 812 -45.25 25.15 39.93
C ILE A 812 -46.44 25.22 40.89
N GLU A 813 -46.76 24.12 41.58
CA GLU A 813 -47.82 24.10 42.58
C GLU A 813 -47.57 25.14 43.68
N SER A 814 -46.35 25.18 44.23
CA SER A 814 -45.99 26.17 45.24
C SER A 814 -46.06 27.61 44.72
N CYS A 815 -45.76 27.84 43.44
CA CYS A 815 -45.90 29.14 42.79
C CYS A 815 -47.37 29.56 42.69
N VAL A 816 -48.24 28.66 42.21
CA VAL A 816 -49.68 28.90 42.05
C VAL A 816 -50.36 29.14 43.39
N ASN A 817 -50.14 28.28 44.39
CA ASN A 817 -50.77 28.41 45.70
C ASN A 817 -50.40 29.73 46.41
N ARG A 818 -49.15 30.18 46.29
CA ARG A 818 -48.70 31.47 46.84
C ARG A 818 -49.28 32.66 46.09
N THR A 819 -49.35 32.56 44.76
CA THR A 819 -49.99 33.57 43.93
C THR A 819 -51.47 33.70 44.26
N MET A 820 -52.17 32.59 44.46
CA MET A 820 -53.57 32.60 44.86
C MET A 820 -53.78 33.21 46.26
N THR A 821 -52.92 32.88 47.23
CA THR A 821 -52.96 33.47 48.57
C THR A 821 -52.78 34.99 48.52
N ALA A 822 -51.85 35.48 47.71
CA ALA A 822 -51.65 36.91 47.50
C ALA A 822 -52.87 37.55 46.80
N PHE A 823 -53.39 36.90 45.76
CA PHE A 823 -54.55 37.33 45.01
C PHE A 823 -55.80 37.52 45.90
N GLU A 824 -56.10 36.56 46.77
CA GLU A 824 -57.19 36.70 47.74
C GLU A 824 -56.99 37.88 48.70
N ALA A 825 -55.74 38.13 49.12
CA ALA A 825 -55.42 39.24 50.01
C ALA A 825 -55.57 40.61 49.31
N PHE A 826 -55.27 40.70 48.01
CA PHE A 826 -55.40 41.94 47.23
C PHE A 826 -56.85 42.23 46.81
N THR A 827 -57.60 41.21 46.38
CA THR A 827 -59.03 41.34 46.03
C THR A 827 -59.89 41.81 47.21
N LYS A 828 -59.54 41.41 48.44
CA LYS A 828 -60.21 41.87 49.67
C LYS A 828 -59.97 43.34 50.02
N LYS A 829 -58.88 43.98 49.54
CA LYS A 829 -58.50 45.36 49.92
C LYS A 829 -59.23 46.47 49.14
N GLY A 830 -59.95 46.16 48.05
CA GLY A 830 -60.61 47.16 47.19
C GLY A 830 -61.94 47.73 47.71
N ARG A 831 -62.32 48.94 47.27
CA ARG A 831 -63.64 49.54 47.53
C ARG A 831 -64.76 48.77 46.81
N ASN A 832 -65.98 48.77 47.35
CA ASN A 832 -67.15 48.05 46.79
C ASN A 832 -68.15 48.99 46.08
N ASN A 833 -67.68 50.06 45.45
CA ASN A 833 -68.52 51.05 44.77
C ASN A 833 -68.20 51.13 43.26
N SER A 834 -68.98 51.91 42.51
CA SER A 834 -68.82 52.11 41.04
C SER A 834 -67.47 52.72 40.63
N ASP A 835 -66.72 53.30 41.57
CA ASP A 835 -65.36 53.79 41.33
C ASP A 835 -64.30 52.68 41.34
N TYR A 836 -64.67 51.44 41.63
CA TYR A 836 -63.71 50.33 41.67
C TYR A 836 -63.14 50.07 40.27
N ARG A 837 -61.81 49.95 40.20
CA ARG A 837 -61.08 49.56 38.99
C ARG A 837 -60.14 48.42 39.37
N VAL A 838 -60.05 47.38 38.53
CA VAL A 838 -59.15 46.25 38.77
C VAL A 838 -57.70 46.75 38.81
N ALA A 839 -57.03 46.46 39.93
CA ALA A 839 -55.64 46.82 40.14
C ALA A 839 -54.72 46.03 39.20
N THR A 840 -53.62 46.64 38.73
CA THR A 840 -52.69 46.01 37.79
C THR A 840 -52.09 44.72 38.39
N GLU A 841 -51.82 44.72 39.69
CA GLU A 841 -51.25 43.59 40.42
C GLU A 841 -52.16 42.35 40.39
N ILE A 842 -53.49 42.54 40.40
CA ILE A 842 -54.47 41.45 40.31
C ILE A 842 -54.41 40.81 38.92
N SER A 843 -54.31 41.62 37.86
CA SER A 843 -54.14 41.13 36.49
C SER A 843 -52.81 40.38 36.31
N VAL A 844 -51.72 40.87 36.91
CA VAL A 844 -50.41 40.20 36.88
C VAL A 844 -50.47 38.84 37.59
N MET A 845 -51.12 38.73 38.75
CA MET A 845 -51.31 37.46 39.45
C MET A 845 -52.08 36.44 38.62
N MET A 846 -53.13 36.87 37.91
CA MET A 846 -53.88 36.01 36.99
C MET A 846 -53.01 35.54 35.82
N ASN A 847 -52.21 36.44 35.24
CA ASN A 847 -51.28 36.08 34.17
C ASN A 847 -50.22 35.08 34.64
N VAL A 848 -49.71 35.19 35.87
CA VAL A 848 -48.76 34.21 36.44
C VAL A 848 -49.36 32.80 36.49
N VAL A 849 -50.63 32.66 36.89
CA VAL A 849 -51.29 31.33 36.94
C VAL A 849 -51.65 30.82 35.54
N ASN A 850 -52.01 31.70 34.61
CA ASN A 850 -52.21 31.33 33.21
C ASN A 850 -50.88 30.88 32.55
N ASP A 851 -49.78 31.61 32.78
CA ASP A 851 -48.46 31.21 32.28
C ASP A 851 -48.01 29.88 32.93
N ALA A 852 -48.34 29.66 34.20
CA ALA A 852 -48.12 28.36 34.86
C ALA A 852 -48.86 27.20 34.16
N LYS A 853 -50.07 27.42 33.62
CA LYS A 853 -50.81 26.43 32.81
C LYS A 853 -50.08 26.09 31.51
N ASP A 854 -49.58 27.09 30.80
CA ASP A 854 -48.85 26.87 29.54
C ASP A 854 -47.48 26.24 29.76
N LYS A 855 -46.79 26.65 30.84
CA LYS A 855 -45.47 26.13 31.23
C LYS A 855 -45.57 24.72 31.82
N SER A 856 -46.62 24.39 32.58
CA SER A 856 -46.82 23.03 33.08
C SER A 856 -46.96 22.02 31.95
N LEU A 857 -47.63 22.37 30.84
CA LEU A 857 -47.75 21.48 29.68
C LEU A 857 -46.41 21.20 28.99
N LYS A 858 -45.47 22.17 29.03
CA LYS A 858 -44.14 22.05 28.41
C LYS A 858 -43.13 21.34 29.32
N LEU A 859 -43.06 21.73 30.59
CA LEU A 859 -42.14 21.19 31.59
C LEU A 859 -42.58 19.82 32.10
N CYS A 860 -43.90 19.61 32.10
CA CYS A 860 -44.52 18.38 32.52
C CYS A 860 -45.42 17.90 31.34
N PRO A 861 -44.82 17.29 30.29
CA PRO A 861 -45.60 16.64 29.23
C PRO A 861 -46.12 15.27 29.69
N PRO A 862 -47.37 14.89 29.33
CA PRO A 862 -47.92 13.59 29.69
C PRO A 862 -47.06 12.47 29.07
N ALA A 863 -46.43 11.66 29.91
CA ALA A 863 -45.70 10.47 29.47
C ALA A 863 -46.67 9.44 28.87
N VAL A 864 -46.21 8.59 27.95
CA VAL A 864 -47.05 7.57 27.27
C VAL A 864 -47.46 6.42 28.20
N ASP A 865 -46.78 6.26 29.34
CA ASP A 865 -47.04 5.18 30.31
C ASP A 865 -48.13 5.53 31.34
N GLN A 866 -49.09 4.62 31.51
CA GLN A 866 -50.33 4.79 32.30
C GLN A 866 -50.11 5.15 33.78
N ASP A 867 -49.00 4.75 34.41
CA ASP A 867 -48.74 5.01 35.83
C ASP A 867 -48.17 6.41 36.10
N GLN A 868 -47.54 7.05 35.11
CA GLN A 868 -46.96 8.39 35.23
C GLN A 868 -47.96 9.52 34.94
N HIS A 869 -49.20 9.19 34.55
CA HIS A 869 -50.27 10.15 34.24
C HIS A 869 -50.85 10.86 35.47
N GLN A 870 -50.62 10.33 36.69
CA GLN A 870 -51.27 10.85 37.89
C GLN A 870 -50.85 12.29 38.20
N TYR A 871 -49.54 12.59 38.19
CA TYR A 871 -49.03 13.90 38.59
C TYR A 871 -49.36 15.03 37.61
N HIS A 872 -49.31 14.79 36.30
CA HIS A 872 -49.72 15.78 35.29
C HIS A 872 -51.20 16.14 35.44
N THR A 873 -52.03 15.13 35.74
CA THR A 873 -53.46 15.34 35.95
C THR A 873 -53.69 16.09 37.27
N THR A 874 -52.92 15.80 38.32
CA THR A 874 -52.96 16.52 39.59
C THR A 874 -52.57 17.98 39.45
N ILE A 875 -51.43 18.31 38.83
CA ILE A 875 -51.00 19.71 38.67
C ILE A 875 -51.94 20.50 37.77
N ASN A 876 -52.38 19.91 36.66
CA ASN A 876 -53.34 20.58 35.77
C ASN A 876 -54.70 20.78 36.46
N HIS A 877 -55.13 19.83 37.30
CA HIS A 877 -56.31 20.00 38.14
C HIS A 877 -56.12 21.16 39.12
N VAL A 878 -55.00 21.20 39.86
CA VAL A 878 -54.71 22.28 40.83
C VAL A 878 -54.66 23.64 40.14
N ILE A 879 -54.00 23.76 38.98
CA ILE A 879 -53.95 25.01 38.21
C ILE A 879 -55.35 25.41 37.75
N SER A 880 -56.12 24.48 37.16
CA SER A 880 -57.46 24.76 36.66
C SER A 880 -58.43 25.15 37.78
N GLU A 881 -58.35 24.48 38.93
CA GLU A 881 -59.12 24.80 40.13
C GLU A 881 -58.79 26.19 40.65
N ASN A 882 -57.50 26.56 40.74
CA ASN A 882 -57.07 27.89 41.14
C ASN A 882 -57.52 28.97 40.15
N LEU A 883 -57.41 28.73 38.84
CA LEU A 883 -57.91 29.66 37.80
C LEU A 883 -59.43 29.88 37.92
N GLN A 884 -60.20 28.81 38.12
CA GLN A 884 -61.64 28.92 38.34
C GLN A 884 -61.96 29.66 39.64
N GLN A 885 -61.21 29.41 40.71
CA GLN A 885 -61.36 30.11 41.99
C GLN A 885 -61.01 31.60 41.86
N MET A 886 -60.00 31.96 41.05
CA MET A 886 -59.66 33.34 40.71
C MET A 886 -60.81 34.04 39.98
N ILE A 887 -61.41 33.36 38.99
CA ILE A 887 -62.61 33.85 38.29
C ILE A 887 -63.74 34.09 39.28
N GLN A 888 -64.08 33.10 40.12
CA GLN A 888 -65.15 33.22 41.10
C GLN A 888 -64.93 34.38 42.08
N CYS A 889 -63.71 34.53 42.60
CA CYS A 889 -63.37 35.62 43.51
C CYS A 889 -63.49 37.00 42.85
N MET A 890 -63.05 37.14 41.59
CA MET A 890 -63.24 38.40 40.86
C MET A 890 -64.71 38.67 40.58
N VAL A 891 -65.44 37.69 40.04
CA VAL A 891 -66.87 37.82 39.72
C VAL A 891 -67.65 38.22 40.96
N GLN A 892 -67.43 37.56 42.10
CA GLN A 892 -68.04 37.93 43.37
C GLN A 892 -67.73 39.39 43.76
N LYS A 893 -66.49 39.83 43.57
CA LYS A 893 -66.07 41.22 43.88
C LYS A 893 -66.77 42.24 42.99
N VAL A 894 -66.84 42.00 41.68
CA VAL A 894 -67.46 42.95 40.73
C VAL A 894 -68.99 42.91 40.80
N THR A 895 -69.60 41.75 41.01
CA THR A 895 -71.06 41.61 41.19
C THR A 895 -71.55 42.26 42.50
N LEU A 896 -70.70 42.35 43.54
CA LEU A 896 -71.03 43.09 44.75
C LEU A 896 -71.28 44.60 44.48
N VAL A 897 -70.65 45.17 43.44
CA VAL A 897 -70.91 46.56 43.02
C VAL A 897 -72.34 46.69 42.49
N LEU A 898 -72.81 45.74 41.69
CA LEU A 898 -74.20 45.68 41.22
C LEU A 898 -75.17 45.51 42.38
N ALA A 899 -74.87 44.60 43.32
CA ALA A 899 -75.70 44.41 44.52
C ALA A 899 -75.86 45.71 45.32
N ASN A 900 -74.78 46.50 45.44
CA ASN A 900 -74.82 47.81 46.09
C ASN A 900 -75.64 48.85 45.30
N VAL A 901 -75.57 48.84 43.97
CA VAL A 901 -76.42 49.67 43.10
C VAL A 901 -77.90 49.29 43.25
N LEU A 902 -78.21 47.99 43.23
CA LEU A 902 -79.55 47.47 43.44
C LEU A 902 -80.10 47.77 44.85
N SER A 903 -79.25 47.75 45.88
CA SER A 903 -79.60 48.16 47.24
C SER A 903 -79.86 49.68 47.36
N LYS A 904 -79.19 50.51 46.57
CA LYS A 904 -79.54 51.93 46.46
C LYS A 904 -80.89 52.11 45.78
N LEU A 905 -81.15 51.33 44.72
CA LEU A 905 -82.42 51.34 44.00
C LEU A 905 -83.59 50.84 44.85
N SER A 906 -83.40 49.85 45.73
CA SER A 906 -84.46 49.34 46.61
C SER A 906 -84.98 50.38 47.62
N ARG A 907 -84.29 51.51 47.82
CA ARG A 907 -84.79 52.62 48.66
C ARG A 907 -86.06 53.27 48.11
N TYR A 908 -86.31 53.09 46.80
CA TYR A 908 -87.46 53.60 46.07
C TYR A 908 -88.64 52.60 46.03
N ASP A 909 -88.54 51.42 46.66
CA ASP A 909 -89.61 50.42 46.71
C ASP A 909 -90.85 50.94 47.47
N GLU A 910 -92.05 50.57 47.03
CA GLU A 910 -93.31 50.94 47.70
C GLU A 910 -93.34 50.39 49.14
N GLY A 911 -93.51 51.28 50.14
CA GLY A 911 -93.47 50.93 51.56
C GLY A 911 -92.11 51.12 52.26
N SER A 912 -91.05 51.49 51.52
CA SER A 912 -89.77 51.91 52.10
C SER A 912 -89.90 53.23 52.88
N PHE A 913 -89.22 53.34 54.02
CA PHE A 913 -89.20 54.57 54.86
C PHE A 913 -88.79 55.83 54.10
N PHE A 914 -87.95 55.68 53.05
CA PHE A 914 -87.46 56.78 52.23
C PHE A 914 -88.29 57.07 50.97
N ALA A 915 -89.20 56.17 50.58
CA ALA A 915 -89.97 56.29 49.34
C ALA A 915 -90.80 57.60 49.22
N PRO A 916 -91.44 58.13 50.28
CA PRO A 916 -92.17 59.40 50.21
C PRO A 916 -91.26 60.63 50.10
N ILE A 917 -90.01 60.56 50.59
CA ILE A 917 -89.06 61.69 50.57
C ILE A 917 -88.34 61.73 49.21
N LEU A 918 -88.00 60.57 48.67
CA LEU A 918 -87.25 60.43 47.42
C LEU A 918 -88.14 60.63 46.17
N SER A 919 -89.45 60.46 46.29
CA SER A 919 -90.42 60.72 45.20
C SER A 919 -90.64 62.21 44.90
N PHE A 920 -90.25 63.13 45.80
CA PHE A 920 -90.26 64.58 45.53
C PHE A 920 -89.05 65.07 44.73
N THR A 921 -87.96 64.31 44.69
CA THR A 921 -86.76 64.62 43.91
C THR A 921 -86.80 63.86 42.59
N LYS A 922 -86.73 64.53 41.44
CA LYS A 922 -86.51 63.85 40.14
C LYS A 922 -85.05 63.37 40.10
N PRO A 923 -84.75 62.07 40.30
CA PRO A 923 -83.37 61.61 40.35
C PRO A 923 -82.82 61.46 38.92
N GLY A 924 -81.58 61.89 38.69
CA GLY A 924 -80.89 61.69 37.41
C GLY A 924 -80.39 60.25 37.23
N MET A 925 -80.08 59.86 35.98
CA MET A 925 -79.59 58.53 35.62
C MET A 925 -78.14 58.23 36.08
N GLU A 926 -77.52 59.16 36.82
CA GLU A 926 -76.12 59.10 37.28
C GLU A 926 -75.74 57.76 37.90
N THR A 927 -76.56 57.19 38.79
CA THR A 927 -76.25 55.90 39.44
C THR A 927 -76.21 54.72 38.46
N ALA A 928 -77.03 54.75 37.40
CA ALA A 928 -77.03 53.73 36.36
C ALA A 928 -75.89 53.94 35.37
N ASP A 929 -75.62 55.18 34.98
CA ASP A 929 -74.52 55.53 34.07
C ASP A 929 -73.15 55.25 34.73
N ASP A 930 -72.96 55.61 36.00
CA ASP A 930 -71.75 55.29 36.81
C ASP A 930 -71.48 53.78 36.86
N TYR A 931 -72.54 52.95 36.97
CA TYR A 931 -72.39 51.50 36.97
C TYR A 931 -72.06 50.94 35.58
N CYS A 932 -72.61 51.53 34.52
CA CYS A 932 -72.28 51.09 33.17
C CYS A 932 -70.86 51.52 32.77
N ASP A 933 -70.41 52.71 33.19
CA ASP A 933 -69.03 53.15 32.99
C ASP A 933 -68.06 52.30 33.85
N PHE A 934 -68.49 51.87 35.04
CA PHE A 934 -67.78 50.85 35.82
C PHE A 934 -67.60 49.53 35.05
N ILE A 935 -68.65 49.01 34.41
CA ILE A 935 -68.55 47.78 33.60
C ILE A 935 -67.54 47.97 32.48
N ARG A 936 -67.73 49.00 31.65
CA ARG A 936 -66.88 49.27 30.48
C ARG A 936 -65.41 49.42 30.87
N ASP A 937 -65.10 50.32 31.80
CA ASP A 937 -63.72 50.60 32.18
C ASP A 937 -63.01 49.37 32.75
N ASN A 938 -63.73 48.49 33.44
CA ASN A 938 -63.14 47.25 33.97
C ASN A 938 -63.03 46.15 32.90
N LEU A 939 -63.96 46.06 31.96
CA LEU A 939 -63.83 45.15 30.80
C LEU A 939 -62.63 45.54 29.94
N ASP A 940 -62.47 46.83 29.62
CA ASP A 940 -61.31 47.37 28.91
C ASP A 940 -60.01 47.08 29.67
N CYS A 941 -59.99 47.43 30.97
CA CYS A 941 -58.83 47.22 31.82
C CYS A 941 -58.40 45.75 31.95
N ILE A 942 -59.36 44.81 32.04
CA ILE A 942 -59.06 43.38 32.12
C ILE A 942 -58.54 42.89 30.77
N ARG A 943 -59.17 43.31 29.67
CA ARG A 943 -58.80 42.86 28.32
C ARG A 943 -57.42 43.36 27.88
N GLU A 944 -57.05 44.60 28.22
CA GLU A 944 -55.73 45.14 27.89
C GLU A 944 -54.59 44.45 28.66
N ARG A 945 -54.88 43.87 29.83
CA ARG A 945 -53.86 43.41 30.77
C ARG A 945 -53.72 41.89 30.85
N LEU A 946 -54.75 41.12 30.52
CA LEU A 946 -54.69 39.66 30.53
C LEU A 946 -54.26 39.10 29.18
N HIS A 947 -53.42 38.06 29.19
CA HIS A 947 -52.84 37.49 27.95
C HIS A 947 -53.62 36.30 27.37
N ASP A 948 -54.31 35.53 28.21
CA ASP A 948 -55.08 34.35 27.80
C ASP A 948 -56.53 34.75 27.43
N GLU A 949 -56.84 34.74 26.13
CA GLU A 949 -58.18 35.08 25.60
C GLU A 949 -59.27 34.11 26.06
N GLU A 950 -58.99 32.81 26.20
CA GLU A 950 -59.99 31.84 26.67
C GLU A 950 -60.35 32.13 28.14
N PHE A 951 -59.34 32.42 28.96
CA PHE A 951 -59.54 32.82 30.35
C PHE A 951 -60.33 34.13 30.47
N VAL A 952 -60.03 35.14 29.64
CA VAL A 952 -60.76 36.42 29.60
C VAL A 952 -62.24 36.21 29.24
N LEU A 953 -62.51 35.41 28.21
CA LEU A 953 -63.88 35.13 27.77
C LEU A 953 -64.68 34.40 28.85
N ASN A 954 -64.10 33.38 29.49
CA ASN A 954 -64.74 32.65 30.59
C ASN A 954 -65.04 33.58 31.78
N LEU A 955 -64.10 34.47 32.13
CA LEU A 955 -64.31 35.46 33.19
C LEU A 955 -65.46 36.42 32.86
N PHE A 956 -65.54 36.90 31.61
CA PHE A 956 -66.61 37.80 31.17
C PHE A 956 -67.97 37.11 31.11
N GLU A 957 -68.03 35.86 30.65
CA GLU A 957 -69.27 35.08 30.62
C GLU A 957 -69.82 34.81 32.03
N GLU A 958 -68.97 34.40 32.97
CA GLU A 958 -69.35 34.19 34.37
C GLU A 958 -69.77 35.51 35.05
N TRP A 959 -69.06 36.62 34.77
CA TRP A 959 -69.42 37.93 35.29
C TRP A 959 -70.81 38.38 34.78
N TYR A 960 -71.03 38.29 33.47
CA TYR A 960 -72.32 38.63 32.86
C TYR A 960 -73.45 37.78 33.45
N THR A 961 -73.24 36.46 33.52
CA THR A 961 -74.22 35.50 34.03
C THR A 961 -74.56 35.81 35.49
N SER A 962 -73.57 36.08 36.33
CA SER A 962 -73.78 36.42 37.74
C SER A 962 -74.54 37.74 37.91
N ASN A 963 -74.22 38.76 37.11
CA ASN A 963 -74.98 40.01 37.11
C ASN A 963 -76.44 39.81 36.66
N MET A 964 -76.69 39.02 35.62
CA MET A 964 -78.04 38.74 35.13
C MET A 964 -78.86 37.91 36.12
N ASN A 965 -78.24 36.93 36.80
CA ASN A 965 -78.88 36.19 37.89
C ASN A 965 -79.26 37.12 39.04
N LEU A 966 -78.34 38.00 39.47
CA LEU A 966 -78.62 38.96 40.53
C LEU A 966 -79.77 39.93 40.16
N LEU A 967 -79.82 40.39 38.92
CA LEU A 967 -80.94 41.19 38.41
C LEU A 967 -82.26 40.41 38.41
N CYS A 968 -82.22 39.14 38.01
CA CYS A 968 -83.38 38.27 37.99
C CYS A 968 -83.91 38.00 39.40
N ASP A 969 -83.02 37.71 40.35
CA ASP A 969 -83.37 37.48 41.75
C ASP A 969 -83.97 38.75 42.37
N TRP A 970 -83.33 39.91 42.15
CA TRP A 970 -83.83 41.20 42.64
C TRP A 970 -85.21 41.57 42.10
N LEU A 971 -85.49 41.24 40.83
CA LEU A 971 -86.82 41.42 40.22
C LEU A 971 -87.83 40.38 40.73
N SER A 972 -87.39 39.15 40.98
CA SER A 972 -88.24 38.07 41.48
C SER A 972 -88.72 38.32 42.92
N ASP A 973 -87.87 38.90 43.76
CA ASP A 973 -88.23 39.36 45.11
C ASP A 973 -89.34 40.45 45.10
N ARG A 974 -89.61 41.06 43.94
CA ARG A 974 -90.54 42.18 43.74
C ARG A 974 -91.68 41.84 42.78
N LEU A 975 -92.03 40.56 42.62
CA LEU A 975 -93.09 40.13 41.70
C LEU A 975 -94.43 40.84 41.92
N GLU A 976 -94.77 41.12 43.18
CA GLU A 976 -96.05 41.73 43.62
C GLU A 976 -96.01 43.26 43.74
N LEU A 977 -94.84 43.89 43.57
CA LEU A 977 -94.66 45.34 43.67
C LEU A 977 -94.54 45.97 42.28
N GLN A 978 -95.10 47.17 42.09
CA GLN A 978 -94.86 47.95 40.87
C GLN A 978 -93.52 48.70 41.00
N LEU A 979 -92.67 48.61 39.97
CA LEU A 979 -91.38 49.29 39.98
C LEU A 979 -91.56 50.81 39.82
N HIS A 980 -90.85 51.60 40.62
CA HIS A 980 -90.82 53.05 40.46
C HIS A 980 -90.18 53.42 39.11
N VAL A 981 -90.65 54.49 38.46
CA VAL A 981 -90.19 54.93 37.12
C VAL A 981 -88.66 55.09 37.06
N TYR A 982 -88.05 55.62 38.12
CA TYR A 982 -86.59 55.72 38.24
C TYR A 982 -85.87 54.36 38.28
N GLN A 983 -86.41 53.38 39.01
CA GLN A 983 -85.85 52.02 39.09
C GLN A 983 -85.94 51.33 37.73
N LEU A 984 -87.10 51.44 37.08
CA LEU A 984 -87.36 50.87 35.77
C LEU A 984 -86.42 51.44 34.70
N ASN A 985 -86.29 52.77 34.62
CA ASN A 985 -85.37 53.41 33.66
C ASN A 985 -83.91 53.03 33.93
N SER A 986 -83.49 53.01 35.21
CA SER A 986 -82.14 52.59 35.62
C SER A 986 -81.83 51.14 35.22
N LEU A 987 -82.75 50.21 35.47
CA LEU A 987 -82.58 48.79 35.13
C LEU A 987 -82.61 48.54 33.62
N LEU A 988 -83.47 49.24 32.86
CA LEU A 988 -83.50 49.17 31.40
C LEU A 988 -82.17 49.66 30.80
N ARG A 989 -81.62 50.76 31.34
CA ARG A 989 -80.32 51.30 30.94
C ARG A 989 -79.18 50.33 31.24
N ILE A 990 -79.10 49.84 32.48
CA ILE A 990 -78.08 48.87 32.91
C ILE A 990 -78.14 47.62 32.05
N LYS A 991 -79.33 47.04 31.86
CA LYS A 991 -79.52 45.84 31.03
C LYS A 991 -79.04 46.05 29.59
N SER A 992 -79.46 47.14 28.95
CA SER A 992 -79.14 47.40 27.53
C SER A 992 -77.66 47.69 27.31
N LYS A 993 -77.07 48.58 28.12
CA LYS A 993 -75.66 48.96 28.00
C LYS A 993 -74.74 47.79 28.38
N MET A 994 -75.05 47.04 29.44
CA MET A 994 -74.33 45.82 29.81
C MET A 994 -74.38 44.74 28.72
N TYR A 995 -75.52 44.52 28.06
CA TYR A 995 -75.59 43.56 26.94
C TYR A 995 -74.63 43.97 25.81
N LYS A 996 -74.69 45.23 25.36
CA LYS A 996 -73.83 45.74 24.28
C LYS A 996 -72.34 45.72 24.64
N ASP A 997 -71.99 46.14 25.86
CA ASP A 997 -70.58 46.18 26.30
C ASP A 997 -70.00 44.74 26.37
N PHE A 998 -70.68 43.75 26.95
CA PHE A 998 -70.18 42.37 26.99
C PHE A 998 -70.16 41.67 25.61
N GLU A 999 -71.09 42.02 24.71
CA GLU A 999 -71.08 41.57 23.31
C GLU A 999 -69.85 42.11 22.54
N LEU A 1000 -69.53 43.38 22.72
CA LEU A 1000 -68.34 44.01 22.12
C LEU A 1000 -67.03 43.40 22.63
N HIS A 1001 -67.01 42.95 23.89
CA HIS A 1001 -65.88 42.21 24.45
C HIS A 1001 -65.84 40.72 24.09
N GLY A 1002 -66.73 40.23 23.22
CA GLY A 1002 -66.63 38.91 22.59
C GLY A 1002 -67.31 37.76 23.32
N VAL A 1003 -68.18 38.05 24.31
CA VAL A 1003 -69.02 37.00 24.92
C VAL A 1003 -70.02 36.48 23.90
N ASN A 1004 -70.07 35.14 23.73
CA ASN A 1004 -70.92 34.51 22.73
C ASN A 1004 -72.40 34.85 22.90
N HIS A 1005 -73.13 35.02 21.78
CA HIS A 1005 -74.58 35.26 21.80
C HIS A 1005 -75.38 34.18 22.54
N SER A 1006 -74.86 32.94 22.63
CA SER A 1006 -75.47 31.86 23.42
C SER A 1006 -75.35 32.05 24.93
N GLY A 1007 -74.26 32.67 25.40
CA GLY A 1007 -74.06 33.03 26.81
C GLY A 1007 -74.82 34.30 27.19
N LEU A 1008 -74.86 35.29 26.28
CA LEU A 1008 -75.62 36.53 26.47
C LEU A 1008 -77.13 36.30 26.51
N ASN A 1009 -77.67 35.47 25.61
CA ASN A 1009 -79.11 35.16 25.55
C ASN A 1009 -79.48 33.98 26.45
N SER A 1010 -79.15 34.10 27.74
CA SER A 1010 -79.55 33.12 28.74
C SER A 1010 -81.06 33.17 29.00
N LYS A 1011 -81.64 32.06 29.47
CA LYS A 1011 -83.04 32.02 29.92
C LYS A 1011 -83.32 33.06 31.02
N THR A 1012 -82.31 33.34 31.86
CA THR A 1012 -82.37 34.40 32.87
C THR A 1012 -82.50 35.79 32.23
N PHE A 1013 -81.71 36.07 31.19
CA PHE A 1013 -81.81 37.33 30.45
C PHE A 1013 -83.19 37.50 29.79
N GLU A 1014 -83.76 36.46 29.19
CA GLU A 1014 -85.11 36.50 28.62
C GLU A 1014 -86.17 36.81 29.69
N ASN A 1015 -86.10 36.16 30.86
CA ASN A 1015 -87.02 36.42 31.97
C ASN A 1015 -86.94 37.87 32.47
N VAL A 1016 -85.71 38.37 32.69
CA VAL A 1016 -85.46 39.77 33.07
C VAL A 1016 -86.00 40.73 32.01
N SER A 1017 -85.75 40.41 30.73
CA SER A 1017 -86.21 41.19 29.58
C SER A 1017 -87.73 41.28 29.51
N GLN A 1018 -88.42 40.15 29.62
CA GLN A 1018 -89.87 40.07 29.59
C GLN A 1018 -90.48 40.82 30.77
N ARG A 1019 -89.96 40.66 32.00
CA ARG A 1019 -90.46 41.39 33.17
C ARG A 1019 -90.30 42.90 33.00
N LEU A 1020 -89.12 43.38 32.59
CA LEU A 1020 -88.89 44.81 32.39
C LEU A 1020 -89.73 45.39 31.22
N GLN A 1021 -90.00 44.62 30.18
CA GLN A 1021 -90.91 45.03 29.09
C GLN A 1021 -92.36 45.19 29.55
N VAL A 1022 -92.85 44.24 30.36
CA VAL A 1022 -94.20 44.31 30.95
C VAL A 1022 -94.31 45.52 31.89
N GLU A 1023 -93.32 45.76 32.75
CA GLU A 1023 -93.27 46.93 33.62
C GLU A 1023 -93.20 48.25 32.83
N LYS A 1024 -92.43 48.29 31.74
CA LYS A 1024 -92.38 49.45 30.83
C LYS A 1024 -93.72 49.73 30.18
N ALA A 1025 -94.43 48.70 29.72
CA ALA A 1025 -95.76 48.83 29.17
C ALA A 1025 -96.74 49.38 30.24
N THR A 1026 -96.75 48.81 31.44
CA THR A 1026 -97.59 49.25 32.56
C THR A 1026 -97.28 50.70 32.99
N ALA A 1027 -96.01 51.07 33.13
CA ALA A 1027 -95.59 52.42 33.50
C ALA A 1027 -95.94 53.46 32.42
N SER A 1028 -95.82 53.11 31.13
CA SER A 1028 -96.18 54.00 30.02
C SER A 1028 -97.67 54.36 30.00
N VAL A 1029 -98.53 53.43 30.43
CA VAL A 1029 -99.98 53.62 30.53
C VAL A 1029 -100.35 54.44 31.77
N MET A 1030 -99.61 54.29 32.87
CA MET A 1030 -99.89 54.96 34.16
C MET A 1030 -99.32 56.38 34.27
N HIS A 1031 -98.15 56.68 33.66
CA HIS A 1031 -97.41 57.92 33.93
C HIS A 1031 -97.25 58.90 32.75
N GLY A 1032 -97.67 58.57 31.51
CA GLY A 1032 -97.77 59.51 30.37
C GLY A 1032 -96.51 60.34 30.03
N ASP A 1033 -95.90 60.10 28.86
CA ASP A 1033 -94.75 60.81 28.26
C ASP A 1033 -93.44 60.95 29.08
N GLU A 1034 -93.42 60.78 30.42
CA GLU A 1034 -92.16 60.85 31.21
C GLU A 1034 -91.23 59.64 30.96
N VAL A 1035 -91.77 58.45 30.66
CA VAL A 1035 -90.98 57.23 30.37
C VAL A 1035 -90.31 57.28 28.98
N MET A 1036 -90.85 58.07 28.05
CA MET A 1036 -90.36 58.12 26.66
C MET A 1036 -89.23 59.13 26.42
N SER A 1037 -89.12 60.18 27.25
CA SER A 1037 -88.14 61.26 27.03
C SER A 1037 -86.68 60.92 27.32
N GLN A 1038 -86.41 59.84 28.08
CA GLN A 1038 -85.05 59.38 28.38
C GLN A 1038 -84.63 58.14 27.57
N SER A 1039 -85.56 57.45 26.91
CA SER A 1039 -85.24 56.36 25.97
C SER A 1039 -84.96 56.85 24.55
N SER A 1040 -85.19 58.12 24.24
CA SER A 1040 -84.91 58.75 22.94
C SER A 1040 -83.49 59.31 22.85
N LEU A 1041 -82.50 58.50 23.23
CA LEU A 1041 -81.11 58.67 22.82
C LEU A 1041 -80.70 57.38 22.09
N SER A 1042 -80.99 57.40 20.79
CA SER A 1042 -80.30 56.70 19.70
C SER A 1042 -80.06 55.19 19.84
N ASP A 1043 -81.03 54.42 19.35
CA ASP A 1043 -80.79 53.17 18.59
C ASP A 1043 -80.49 53.51 17.10
N GLU A 1044 -79.85 54.66 16.81
CA GLU A 1044 -79.58 55.16 15.45
C GLU A 1044 -78.09 55.22 15.08
N ASP A 1045 -77.18 54.66 15.87
CA ASP A 1045 -75.74 54.54 15.53
C ASP A 1045 -75.28 53.07 15.46
N ASP A 1046 -76.05 52.21 14.78
CA ASP A 1046 -75.66 50.83 14.46
C ASP A 1046 -75.70 50.61 12.92
N GLU A 1047 -74.67 51.14 12.24
CA GLU A 1047 -74.13 50.63 10.96
C GLU A 1047 -72.63 50.34 11.13
#